data_AF-A0A8C3HKF2-F1
#
_entry.id   AF-A0A8C3HKF2-F1
#
_cell.length_a   1.000
_cell.length_b   1.000
_cell.length_c   1.000
_cell.angle_alpha   90.00
_cell.angle_beta   90.00
_cell.angle_gamma   90.00
#
_symmetry.space_group_name_H-M   'P 1'
#
loop_
_entity.id
_entity.type
_entity.pdbx_description
1 polymer ?
#
loop_
_entity_poly.entity_id
_entity_poly.type
_entity_poly.pdbx_seq_one_letter_code
_entity_poly.pdbx_strand_id
1 'polypeptide(L)'
;MDTEEESLTIPISKDVYEILTRRESCLRDLIEKKFGCISVLKSIRCPLEVYRKTLKEGIEISVWMDDMTRHNADALVNAANEYLHHIGGLALALAKAGGLEIKQESKRYIERHGKLTTGQIAVTGGGRLSCKKIIHTVGPRWSAYESERCCQTLEAAIINVLKYVNDPDNKIKSLAIPAVSSGIFGFPLDLCADVIVKTIKNFVELAPLFGWIKEIHLVNIDEPTVAAMKRACEKLLGRSDINSLQETLPASANQLQDSITINGLHLHIIRGQIEDQQTAIIVNSVVINDDLSRGNISRAILQKAGSFLQQEFRFESQKLPQSCEKFILTKGYNLACKSVLHIVWSSQSSSDSRKVLKTAMSRCLLKIQEPPFPSISFPVIGSGVLHLPKDEVADIMIDEVLSFAKEHPGRKLDVYFVIHPNNSFVYKAFRTKFDSAKSKLGQDVECNRSDDLGSRSDRPAEMENKKTGLAIELIGNRCETLEAAKIWIKNIMQVQESHRIVIENNHIFNLSKKDHAELSRLQRFGASISEEVVGGKARLEIQGPPGAVIDAVFLIENLLCDVQENNRAKQEELLLSEGHLDYPPERLRDKTRDTKMRYQISPVESYCQEFKDREKRFEKAGLRVLKIEKIHNPVLSAAFQRIKKCVEGKTIGKQICHRLYQRVPAQFCSLVCRAGFQRTYSPPPEQKYGAGIYFIRNPRNLMEDTKEKCEMDHLICVFEAEDIKAPDFDNSQTSVSYHDVFNMAFYERFYENKARVLVAGSEIIRGPHTGFRGIMILLYG
;
A
#
# COMPACT_ATOMS: atom_id res chain seq x y z
N MET A 1 25.97 -13.79 -12.52
CA MET A 1 25.94 -12.38 -12.12
C MET A 1 24.58 -12.15 -11.52
N ASP A 2 24.57 -11.98 -10.20
CA ASP A 2 23.38 -11.66 -9.44
C ASP A 2 22.85 -10.32 -9.95
N THR A 3 21.64 -10.32 -10.50
CA THR A 3 20.95 -9.09 -10.85
C THR A 3 20.56 -8.42 -9.53
N GLU A 4 21.24 -7.34 -9.16
CA GLU A 4 20.87 -6.52 -8.01
C GLU A 4 19.40 -6.12 -8.15
N GLU A 5 18.57 -6.54 -7.19
CA GLU A 5 17.17 -6.12 -7.13
C GLU A 5 17.14 -4.65 -6.70
N GLU A 6 16.62 -3.79 -7.57
CA GLU A 6 16.40 -2.37 -7.27
C GLU A 6 15.09 -2.22 -6.49
N SER A 7 15.07 -1.27 -5.55
CA SER A 7 13.86 -0.94 -4.77
C SER A 7 13.52 0.54 -4.88
N LEU A 8 12.23 0.84 -4.98
CA LEU A 8 11.69 2.19 -5.05
C LEU A 8 10.55 2.34 -4.06
N THR A 9 10.58 3.40 -3.25
CA THR A 9 9.57 3.66 -2.22
C THR A 9 8.66 4.82 -2.61
N ILE A 10 7.35 4.62 -2.49
CA ILE A 10 6.31 5.60 -2.80
C ILE A 10 5.58 5.96 -1.51
N PRO A 11 5.72 7.18 -0.97
CA PRO A 11 4.97 7.60 0.21
C PRO A 11 3.47 7.72 -0.12
N ILE A 12 2.61 7.27 0.79
CA ILE A 12 1.16 7.28 0.61
C ILE A 12 0.44 7.85 1.84
N SER A 13 -0.75 8.43 1.63
CA SER A 13 -1.61 8.90 2.72
C SER A 13 -2.31 7.72 3.42
N LYS A 14 -2.87 7.97 4.61
CA LYS A 14 -3.62 6.95 5.37
C LYS A 14 -4.83 6.44 4.60
N ASP A 15 -5.59 7.33 3.96
CA ASP A 15 -6.78 6.96 3.19
C ASP A 15 -6.44 6.05 2.00
N VAL A 16 -5.37 6.40 1.27
CA VAL A 16 -4.85 5.58 0.17
C VAL A 16 -4.37 4.23 0.70
N TYR A 17 -3.66 4.20 1.83
CA TYR A 17 -3.20 2.97 2.45
C TYR A 17 -4.38 2.05 2.79
N GLU A 18 -5.41 2.54 3.49
CA GLU A 18 -6.57 1.73 3.86
C GLU A 18 -7.32 1.16 2.64
N ILE A 19 -7.43 1.94 1.57
CA ILE A 19 -8.08 1.53 0.32
C ILE A 19 -7.26 0.43 -0.38
N LEU A 20 -5.94 0.59 -0.43
CA LEU A 20 -5.05 -0.36 -1.09
C LEU A 20 -4.81 -1.62 -0.25
N THR A 21 -4.79 -1.54 1.09
CA THR A 21 -4.66 -2.70 1.98
C THR A 21 -5.80 -3.70 1.77
N ARG A 22 -7.04 -3.22 1.59
CA ARG A 22 -8.19 -4.09 1.27
C ARG A 22 -8.06 -4.81 -0.08
N ARG A 23 -7.15 -4.36 -0.94
CA ARG A 23 -6.94 -4.82 -2.32
C ARG A 23 -5.51 -5.27 -2.57
N GLU A 24 -4.76 -5.56 -1.50
CA GLU A 24 -3.31 -5.76 -1.58
C GLU A 24 -2.93 -6.93 -2.49
N SER A 25 -3.72 -8.02 -2.49
CA SER A 25 -3.49 -9.15 -3.39
C SER A 25 -3.67 -8.74 -4.86
N CYS A 26 -4.77 -8.05 -5.18
CA CYS A 26 -5.06 -7.60 -6.55
C CYS A 26 -4.01 -6.61 -7.05
N LEU A 27 -3.60 -5.65 -6.21
CA LEU A 27 -2.55 -4.69 -6.54
C LEU A 27 -1.23 -5.40 -6.83
N ARG A 28 -0.84 -6.36 -5.97
CA ARG A 28 0.41 -7.12 -6.13
C ARG A 28 0.42 -7.94 -7.40
N ASP A 29 -0.62 -8.74 -7.61
CA ASP A 29 -0.73 -9.61 -8.78
C ASP A 29 -0.73 -8.79 -10.08
N LEU A 30 -1.40 -7.65 -10.08
CA LEU A 30 -1.47 -6.76 -11.23
C LEU A 30 -0.13 -6.06 -11.52
N ILE A 31 0.58 -5.57 -10.49
CA ILE A 31 1.91 -4.96 -10.68
C ILE A 31 2.92 -5.99 -11.17
N GLU A 32 2.87 -7.21 -10.63
CA GLU A 32 3.72 -8.31 -11.09
C GLU A 32 3.40 -8.67 -12.55
N LYS A 33 2.13 -8.82 -12.91
CA LYS A 33 1.70 -9.17 -14.27
C LYS A 33 1.98 -8.07 -15.30
N LYS A 34 1.78 -6.80 -14.93
CA LYS A 34 1.86 -5.66 -15.85
C LYS A 34 3.28 -5.11 -16.00
N PHE A 35 4.06 -5.07 -14.93
CA PHE A 35 5.38 -4.44 -14.91
C PHE A 35 6.52 -5.41 -14.57
N GLY A 36 6.22 -6.62 -14.10
CA GLY A 36 7.24 -7.55 -13.60
C GLY A 36 7.87 -7.11 -12.28
N CYS A 37 7.19 -6.23 -11.53
CA CYS A 37 7.66 -5.71 -10.24
C CYS A 37 6.86 -6.35 -9.09
N ILE A 38 7.46 -6.44 -7.91
CA ILE A 38 6.79 -6.86 -6.68
C ILE A 38 6.42 -5.61 -5.91
N SER A 39 5.15 -5.48 -5.50
CA SER A 39 4.72 -4.40 -4.60
C SER A 39 4.51 -4.90 -3.17
N VAL A 40 4.96 -4.13 -2.19
CA VAL A 40 4.75 -4.37 -0.75
C VAL A 40 4.19 -3.10 -0.12
N LEU A 41 2.99 -3.18 0.47
CA LEU A 41 2.48 -2.10 1.31
C LEU A 41 3.22 -2.10 2.65
N LYS A 42 4.05 -1.08 2.86
CA LYS A 42 4.73 -0.85 4.14
C LYS A 42 3.93 0.11 5.00
N SER A 43 3.60 -0.35 6.19
CA SER A 43 3.37 0.56 7.31
C SER A 43 4.70 0.72 8.04
N ILE A 44 5.29 1.92 8.03
CA ILE A 44 6.33 2.29 9.00
C ILE A 44 5.58 2.57 10.31
N ARG A 45 5.05 1.53 10.96
CA ARG A 45 4.95 1.59 12.41
C ARG A 45 6.37 1.41 12.90
N CYS A 46 6.92 2.43 13.56
CA CYS A 46 8.13 2.21 14.34
C CYS A 46 7.80 1.17 15.41
N PRO A 47 8.67 0.18 15.66
CA PRO A 47 8.49 -0.77 16.75
C PRO A 47 8.26 0.02 18.04
N LEU A 48 7.11 -0.20 18.68
CA LEU A 48 6.75 0.49 19.91
C LEU A 48 6.86 -0.49 21.08
N GLU A 49 7.91 -0.33 21.88
CA GLU A 49 8.04 -1.00 23.17
C GLU A 49 7.07 -0.38 24.18
N VAL A 50 6.21 -1.20 24.78
CA VAL A 50 5.19 -0.73 25.75
C VAL A 50 5.43 -1.24 27.17
N TYR A 51 6.39 -2.16 27.34
CA TYR A 51 6.74 -2.77 28.62
C TYR A 51 8.14 -3.38 28.54
N ARG A 52 8.92 -3.27 29.61
CA ARG A 52 10.20 -3.97 29.80
C ARG A 52 10.33 -4.42 31.25
N LYS A 53 10.94 -5.57 31.48
CA LYS A 53 11.33 -6.02 32.80
C LYS A 53 12.61 -6.84 32.73
N THR A 54 13.53 -6.59 33.65
CA THR A 54 14.67 -7.46 33.89
C THR A 54 14.26 -8.56 34.88
N LEU A 55 14.40 -9.81 34.44
CA LEU A 55 14.18 -11.02 35.22
C LEU A 55 15.51 -11.50 35.84
N LYS A 56 15.47 -12.66 36.50
CA LYS A 56 16.66 -13.32 37.08
C LYS A 56 17.75 -13.55 36.02
N GLU A 57 19.01 -13.55 36.45
CA GLU A 57 20.20 -13.74 35.60
C GLU A 57 20.37 -12.67 34.48
N GLY A 58 19.70 -11.52 34.62
CA GLY A 58 19.80 -10.40 33.68
C GLY A 58 19.08 -10.61 32.35
N ILE A 59 18.14 -11.56 32.27
CA ILE A 59 17.28 -11.75 31.09
C ILE A 59 16.23 -10.65 31.04
N GLU A 60 16.12 -9.96 29.92
CA GLU A 60 15.09 -8.94 29.70
C GLU A 60 13.88 -9.54 28.99
N ILE A 61 12.69 -9.23 29.49
CA ILE A 61 11.42 -9.46 28.79
C ILE A 61 10.78 -8.14 28.43
N SER A 62 10.33 -7.99 27.19
CA SER A 62 9.71 -6.76 26.70
C SER A 62 8.47 -7.05 25.84
N VAL A 63 7.54 -6.11 25.78
CA VAL A 63 6.32 -6.22 24.95
C VAL A 63 6.36 -5.15 23.86
N TRP A 64 6.14 -5.57 22.62
CA TRP A 64 6.28 -4.74 21.44
C TRP A 64 5.01 -4.76 20.57
N MET A 65 4.57 -3.57 20.17
CA MET A 65 3.69 -3.42 19.02
C MET A 65 4.54 -3.30 17.76
N ASP A 66 4.69 -4.39 17.02
CA ASP A 66 5.53 -4.48 15.84
C ASP A 66 5.12 -5.61 14.90
N ASP A 67 5.62 -5.59 13.67
CA ASP A 67 5.48 -6.66 12.69
C ASP A 67 6.58 -7.70 12.84
N MET A 68 6.20 -8.92 13.24
CA MET A 68 7.11 -10.06 13.42
C MET A 68 7.95 -10.37 12.18
N THR A 69 7.49 -10.05 10.96
CA THR A 69 8.26 -10.31 9.73
C THR A 69 9.48 -9.40 9.56
N ARG A 70 9.57 -8.32 10.35
CA ARG A 70 10.65 -7.33 10.29
C ARG A 70 11.28 -7.07 11.65
N HIS A 71 10.78 -7.74 12.70
CA HIS A 71 11.25 -7.57 14.06
C HIS A 71 12.67 -8.12 14.23
N ASN A 72 13.53 -7.33 14.87
CA ASN A 72 14.93 -7.71 15.07
C ASN A 72 15.06 -8.67 16.26
N ALA A 73 15.26 -9.97 15.97
CA ALA A 73 15.59 -10.99 16.96
C ALA A 73 16.35 -12.15 16.30
N ASP A 74 17.20 -12.84 17.07
CA ASP A 74 17.95 -14.00 16.61
C ASP A 74 17.04 -15.15 16.19
N ALA A 75 15.94 -15.38 16.91
CA ALA A 75 14.93 -16.37 16.58
C ALA A 75 13.50 -15.82 16.67
N LEU A 76 12.66 -16.22 15.72
CA LEU A 76 11.24 -15.86 15.67
C LEU A 76 10.39 -17.10 15.92
N VAL A 77 9.38 -17.00 16.77
CA VAL A 77 8.40 -18.07 16.97
C VAL A 77 7.27 -17.93 15.95
N ASN A 78 7.01 -19.00 15.21
CA ASN A 78 5.87 -19.11 14.32
C ASN A 78 4.77 -19.95 14.98
N ALA A 79 3.54 -19.42 15.05
CA ALA A 79 2.35 -20.17 15.44
C ALA A 79 1.91 -21.10 14.29
N ALA A 80 2.39 -22.34 14.33
CA ALA A 80 2.25 -23.32 13.25
C ALA A 80 1.15 -24.36 13.52
N ASN A 81 0.83 -25.14 12.49
CA ASN A 81 0.03 -26.36 12.61
C ASN A 81 0.91 -27.62 12.52
N GLU A 82 0.29 -28.76 12.77
CA GLU A 82 0.87 -30.11 12.82
C GLU A 82 1.62 -30.50 11.54
N TYR A 83 1.29 -29.87 10.41
CA TYR A 83 1.84 -30.17 9.08
C TYR A 83 2.86 -29.14 8.62
N LEU A 84 3.17 -28.12 9.43
CA LEU A 84 3.95 -26.94 9.03
C LEU A 84 3.43 -26.29 7.74
N HIS A 85 2.12 -26.35 7.53
CA HIS A 85 1.47 -25.70 6.39
C HIS A 85 1.25 -24.22 6.69
N HIS A 86 2.07 -23.36 6.09
CA HIS A 86 2.03 -21.90 6.29
C HIS A 86 0.96 -21.23 5.43
N ILE A 87 -0.32 -21.55 5.69
CA ILE A 87 -1.46 -21.19 4.84
C ILE A 87 -2.30 -20.01 5.34
N GLY A 88 -2.11 -19.56 6.58
CA GLY A 88 -2.85 -18.43 7.14
C GLY A 88 -2.15 -17.75 8.32
N GLY A 89 -2.68 -16.57 8.70
CA GLY A 89 -2.20 -15.79 9.83
C GLY A 89 -0.72 -15.44 9.78
N LEU A 90 -0.08 -15.38 10.95
CA LEU A 90 1.34 -15.10 11.10
C LEU A 90 2.24 -16.09 10.34
N ALA A 91 1.86 -17.38 10.29
CA ALA A 91 2.63 -18.40 9.58
C ALA A 91 2.75 -18.09 8.08
N LEU A 92 1.64 -17.67 7.45
CA LEU A 92 1.67 -17.24 6.05
C LEU A 92 2.51 -15.97 5.86
N ALA A 93 2.42 -15.00 6.78
CA ALA A 93 3.19 -13.77 6.70
C ALA A 93 4.71 -14.04 6.76
N LEU A 94 5.15 -14.86 7.72
CA LEU A 94 6.55 -15.26 7.85
C LEU A 94 7.03 -16.05 6.63
N ALA A 95 6.23 -16.99 6.12
CA ALA A 95 6.60 -17.75 4.92
C ALA A 95 6.64 -16.90 3.64
N LYS A 96 5.82 -15.86 3.53
CA LYS A 96 5.87 -14.91 2.40
C LYS A 96 7.14 -14.06 2.48
N ALA A 97 7.40 -13.45 3.64
CA ALA A 97 8.54 -12.57 3.84
C ALA A 97 9.88 -13.32 3.73
N GLY A 98 10.00 -14.49 4.37
CA GLY A 98 11.23 -15.27 4.36
C GLY A 98 11.47 -16.11 3.11
N GLY A 99 10.54 -16.13 2.13
CA GLY A 99 10.74 -16.81 0.84
C GLY A 99 10.38 -18.30 0.81
N LEU A 100 10.65 -18.93 -0.33
CA LEU A 100 10.29 -20.34 -0.59
C LEU A 100 11.07 -21.32 0.29
N GLU A 101 12.23 -20.89 0.81
CA GLU A 101 13.15 -21.62 1.67
C GLU A 101 12.41 -22.18 2.90
N ILE A 102 11.63 -21.34 3.58
CA ILE A 102 10.87 -21.75 4.78
C ILE A 102 9.92 -22.90 4.47
N LYS A 103 9.19 -22.82 3.35
CA LYS A 103 8.24 -23.87 2.93
C LYS A 103 8.98 -25.16 2.57
N GLN A 104 10.11 -25.06 1.86
CA GLN A 104 10.91 -26.23 1.47
C GLN A 104 11.56 -26.93 2.67
N GLU A 105 12.09 -26.17 3.63
CA GLU A 105 12.66 -26.73 4.86
C GLU A 105 11.58 -27.35 5.75
N SER A 106 10.42 -26.70 5.88
CA SER A 106 9.27 -27.24 6.59
C SER A 106 8.81 -28.56 5.99
N LYS A 107 8.70 -28.63 4.65
CA LYS A 107 8.35 -29.86 3.94
C LYS A 107 9.37 -30.97 4.20
N ARG A 108 10.67 -30.67 4.07
CA ARG A 108 11.76 -31.61 4.37
C ARG A 108 11.74 -32.09 5.82
N TYR A 109 11.39 -31.22 6.76
CA TYR A 109 11.25 -31.59 8.16
C TYR A 109 10.13 -32.63 8.34
N ILE A 110 8.93 -32.36 7.80
CA ILE A 110 7.78 -33.29 7.87
C ILE A 110 8.09 -34.62 7.18
N GLU A 111 8.75 -34.60 6.02
CA GLU A 111 9.17 -35.81 5.30
C GLU A 111 10.11 -36.69 6.13
N ARG A 112 10.97 -36.10 6.96
CA ARG A 112 11.95 -36.82 7.78
C ARG A 112 11.43 -37.24 9.15
N HIS A 113 10.63 -36.40 9.79
CA HIS A 113 10.24 -36.54 11.19
C HIS A 113 8.75 -36.83 11.40
N GLY A 114 7.95 -36.78 10.33
CA GLY A 114 6.49 -36.91 10.40
C GLY A 114 5.80 -35.62 10.84
N LYS A 115 4.47 -35.71 11.02
CA LYS A 115 3.66 -34.60 11.54
C LYS A 115 4.00 -34.30 13.00
N LEU A 116 3.94 -33.03 13.37
CA LEU A 116 4.06 -32.61 14.77
C LEU A 116 2.77 -32.90 15.54
N THR A 117 2.91 -33.08 16.84
CA THR A 117 1.78 -33.10 17.79
C THR A 117 1.72 -31.77 18.54
N THR A 118 0.54 -31.43 19.07
CA THR A 118 0.34 -30.22 19.85
C THR A 118 1.31 -30.18 21.04
N GLY A 119 1.96 -29.04 21.26
CA GLY A 119 3.02 -28.86 22.26
C GLY A 119 4.43 -29.04 21.70
N GLN A 120 4.60 -29.59 20.49
CA GLN A 120 5.93 -29.80 19.89
C GLN A 120 6.38 -28.60 19.05
N ILE A 121 7.70 -28.59 18.77
CA ILE A 121 8.35 -27.59 17.91
C ILE A 121 9.10 -28.24 16.75
N ALA A 122 9.22 -27.51 15.65
CA ALA A 122 10.16 -27.75 14.56
C ALA A 122 10.96 -26.48 14.30
N VAL A 123 12.19 -26.59 13.78
CA VAL A 123 13.05 -25.44 13.54
C VAL A 123 13.53 -25.42 12.10
N THR A 124 13.45 -24.24 11.47
CA THR A 124 13.97 -23.95 10.14
C THR A 124 14.90 -22.73 10.19
N GLY A 125 15.59 -22.45 9.09
CA GLY A 125 16.30 -21.18 8.88
C GLY A 125 15.33 -20.00 8.70
N GLY A 126 15.86 -18.77 8.83
CA GLY A 126 15.10 -17.54 8.59
C GLY A 126 14.75 -17.26 7.13
N GLY A 127 15.36 -17.97 6.18
CA GLY A 127 15.26 -17.64 4.76
C GLY A 127 15.75 -16.21 4.50
N ARG A 128 14.89 -15.36 3.94
CA ARG A 128 15.15 -13.92 3.71
C ARG A 128 14.84 -13.01 4.90
N LEU A 129 14.38 -13.55 6.04
CA LEU A 129 14.13 -12.75 7.25
C LEU A 129 15.46 -12.37 7.92
N SER A 130 15.44 -11.30 8.71
CA SER A 130 16.59 -10.83 9.51
C SER A 130 16.89 -11.69 10.75
N CYS A 131 16.36 -12.91 10.84
CA CYS A 131 16.58 -13.83 11.94
C CYS A 131 17.42 -15.04 11.53
N LYS A 132 18.09 -15.67 12.49
CA LYS A 132 18.87 -16.90 12.25
C LYS A 132 17.97 -18.12 12.10
N LYS A 133 16.91 -18.20 12.92
CA LYS A 133 16.02 -19.36 13.03
C LYS A 133 14.55 -18.97 13.14
N ILE A 134 13.68 -19.84 12.62
CA ILE A 134 12.24 -19.81 12.91
C ILE A 134 11.89 -21.06 13.70
N ILE A 135 11.31 -20.87 14.89
CA ILE A 135 10.84 -21.96 15.75
C ILE A 135 9.33 -22.10 15.53
N HIS A 136 8.95 -23.10 14.76
CA HIS A 136 7.56 -23.43 14.50
C HIS A 136 6.98 -24.21 15.69
N THR A 137 6.08 -23.58 16.43
CA THR A 137 5.44 -24.21 17.59
C THR A 137 3.98 -24.52 17.30
N VAL A 138 3.53 -25.73 17.65
CA VAL A 138 2.15 -26.17 17.44
C VAL A 138 1.36 -25.97 18.74
N GLY A 139 0.66 -24.85 18.82
CA GLY A 139 -0.23 -24.56 19.95
C GLY A 139 -1.56 -25.33 19.89
N PRO A 140 -2.31 -25.42 20.99
CA PRO A 140 -3.59 -26.11 21.02
C PRO A 140 -4.70 -25.31 20.35
N ARG A 141 -5.61 -26.02 19.68
CA ARG A 141 -6.93 -25.50 19.34
C ARG A 141 -7.74 -25.37 20.62
N TRP A 142 -8.36 -24.22 20.82
CA TRP A 142 -9.12 -23.96 22.02
C TRP A 142 -10.41 -24.78 22.08
N SER A 143 -10.65 -25.36 23.24
CA SER A 143 -11.90 -26.00 23.61
C SER A 143 -12.25 -25.57 25.02
N ALA A 144 -13.42 -24.95 25.20
CA ALA A 144 -13.88 -24.55 26.53
C ALA A 144 -14.09 -25.75 27.47
N TYR A 145 -14.37 -26.94 26.91
CA TYR A 145 -14.55 -28.19 27.66
C TYR A 145 -13.23 -28.78 28.16
N GLU A 146 -12.11 -28.47 27.49
CA GLU A 146 -10.77 -28.96 27.82
C GLU A 146 -9.83 -27.79 28.16
N SER A 147 -10.36 -26.71 28.76
CA SER A 147 -9.62 -25.46 28.97
C SER A 147 -8.28 -25.66 29.70
N GLU A 148 -8.26 -26.53 30.71
CA GLU A 148 -7.05 -26.83 31.48
C GLU A 148 -6.01 -27.56 30.61
N ARG A 149 -6.42 -28.56 29.84
CA ARG A 149 -5.56 -29.28 28.90
C ARG A 149 -5.01 -28.34 27.81
N CYS A 150 -5.83 -27.42 27.31
CA CYS A 150 -5.38 -26.37 26.38
C CYS A 150 -4.30 -25.50 27.04
N CYS A 151 -4.51 -25.02 28.27
CA CYS A 151 -3.49 -24.26 29.00
C CYS A 151 -2.18 -25.04 29.19
N GLN A 152 -2.26 -26.31 29.63
CA GLN A 152 -1.09 -27.18 29.84
C GLN A 152 -0.33 -27.43 28.54
N THR A 153 -1.04 -27.60 27.43
CA THR A 153 -0.40 -27.89 26.14
C THR A 153 0.22 -26.63 25.52
N LEU A 154 -0.39 -25.44 25.73
CA LEU A 154 0.22 -24.17 25.36
C LEU A 154 1.47 -23.90 26.21
N GLU A 155 1.43 -24.19 27.50
CA GLU A 155 2.60 -24.14 28.38
C GLU A 155 3.71 -25.06 27.87
N ALA A 156 3.41 -26.32 27.53
CA ALA A 156 4.39 -27.25 26.97
C ALA A 156 5.00 -26.74 25.65
N ALA A 157 4.19 -26.15 24.77
CA ALA A 157 4.64 -25.53 23.52
C ALA A 157 5.67 -24.43 23.77
N ILE A 158 5.41 -23.53 24.73
CA ILE A 158 6.31 -22.44 25.09
C ILE A 158 7.55 -22.96 25.82
N ILE A 159 7.42 -23.94 26.72
CA ILE A 159 8.58 -24.59 27.37
C ILE A 159 9.54 -25.18 26.33
N ASN A 160 9.02 -25.86 25.31
CA ASN A 160 9.87 -26.46 24.28
C ASN A 160 10.59 -25.40 23.43
N VAL A 161 9.95 -24.27 23.13
CA VAL A 161 10.62 -23.10 22.53
C VAL A 161 11.75 -22.60 23.43
N LEU A 162 11.48 -22.38 24.72
CA LEU A 162 12.44 -21.85 25.69
C LEU A 162 13.64 -22.80 25.91
N LYS A 163 13.39 -24.11 25.94
CA LYS A 163 14.45 -25.14 25.98
C LYS A 163 15.38 -25.04 24.77
N TYR A 164 14.81 -24.90 23.57
CA TYR A 164 15.60 -24.80 22.35
C TYR A 164 16.51 -23.56 22.35
N VAL A 165 16.01 -22.40 22.76
CA VAL A 165 16.83 -21.16 22.78
C VAL A 165 17.81 -21.09 23.94
N ASN A 166 17.55 -21.79 25.05
CA ASN A 166 18.47 -21.85 26.20
C ASN A 166 19.67 -22.79 25.94
N ASP A 167 19.58 -23.67 24.95
CA ASP A 167 20.68 -24.55 24.56
C ASP A 167 21.83 -23.73 23.93
N PRO A 168 23.06 -23.79 24.50
CA PRO A 168 24.19 -23.00 24.05
C PRO A 168 24.63 -23.32 22.61
N ASP A 169 24.34 -24.51 22.09
CA ASP A 169 24.70 -24.91 20.73
C ASP A 169 23.91 -24.15 19.66
N ASN A 170 22.74 -23.62 20.01
CA ASN A 170 21.86 -22.90 19.08
C ASN A 170 22.24 -21.44 18.88
N LYS A 171 23.06 -20.86 19.77
CA LYS A 171 23.62 -19.49 19.64
C LYS A 171 22.57 -18.38 19.45
N ILE A 172 21.47 -18.45 20.19
CA ILE A 172 20.34 -17.51 20.16
C ILE A 172 20.41 -16.59 21.39
N LYS A 173 20.50 -15.28 21.16
CA LYS A 173 20.52 -14.24 22.21
C LYS A 173 19.17 -13.57 22.43
N SER A 174 18.38 -13.42 21.37
CA SER A 174 17.07 -12.78 21.41
C SER A 174 15.98 -13.64 20.76
N LEU A 175 14.83 -13.73 21.42
CA LEU A 175 13.69 -14.55 20.97
C LEU A 175 12.43 -13.69 20.89
N ALA A 176 11.73 -13.70 19.74
CA ALA A 176 10.43 -13.04 19.60
C ALA A 176 9.28 -14.06 19.59
N ILE A 177 8.29 -13.86 20.48
CA ILE A 177 7.16 -14.76 20.72
C ILE A 177 5.82 -14.03 20.45
N PRO A 178 4.94 -14.54 19.57
CA PRO A 178 3.60 -14.02 19.37
C PRO A 178 2.60 -14.58 20.40
N ALA A 179 1.34 -14.15 20.36
CA ALA A 179 0.25 -14.78 21.13
C ALA A 179 -0.15 -16.11 20.49
N VAL A 180 0.68 -17.14 20.67
CA VAL A 180 0.50 -18.49 20.09
C VAL A 180 -0.88 -19.04 20.40
N SER A 181 -1.64 -19.42 19.37
CA SER A 181 -3.02 -19.97 19.42
C SER A 181 -4.17 -18.95 19.55
N SER A 182 -3.90 -17.68 19.83
CA SER A 182 -4.96 -16.67 20.04
C SER A 182 -5.74 -16.26 18.76
N GLY A 183 -5.16 -16.54 17.58
CA GLY A 183 -5.79 -16.26 16.28
C GLY A 183 -6.71 -17.38 15.82
N ILE A 184 -6.34 -18.06 14.73
CA ILE A 184 -7.15 -19.12 14.08
C ILE A 184 -7.54 -20.25 15.05
N PHE A 185 -6.70 -20.55 16.06
CA PHE A 185 -6.96 -21.61 17.04
C PHE A 185 -7.90 -21.17 18.18
N GLY A 186 -8.32 -19.90 18.22
CA GLY A 186 -9.42 -19.42 19.05
C GLY A 186 -9.14 -19.36 20.55
N PHE A 187 -7.87 -19.43 20.97
CA PHE A 187 -7.51 -19.37 22.39
C PHE A 187 -7.85 -17.99 22.98
N PRO A 188 -8.63 -17.89 24.08
CA PRO A 188 -9.00 -16.61 24.67
C PRO A 188 -7.77 -15.76 24.97
N LEU A 189 -7.77 -14.54 24.42
CA LEU A 189 -6.57 -13.71 24.35
C LEU A 189 -5.91 -13.43 25.71
N ASP A 190 -6.69 -12.99 26.70
CA ASP A 190 -6.14 -12.69 28.04
C ASP A 190 -5.57 -13.95 28.71
N LEU A 191 -6.24 -15.10 28.56
CA LEU A 191 -5.77 -16.38 29.10
C LEU A 191 -4.51 -16.87 28.37
N CYS A 192 -4.46 -16.71 27.05
CA CYS A 192 -3.30 -17.03 26.22
C CYS A 192 -2.07 -16.21 26.68
N ALA A 193 -2.25 -14.90 26.87
CA ALA A 193 -1.20 -14.01 27.34
C ALA A 193 -0.73 -14.39 28.75
N ASP A 194 -1.66 -14.66 29.67
CA ASP A 194 -1.34 -15.12 31.03
C ASP A 194 -0.53 -16.42 31.03
N VAL A 195 -0.92 -17.42 30.22
CA VAL A 195 -0.18 -18.70 30.12
C VAL A 195 1.24 -18.46 29.60
N ILE A 196 1.39 -17.74 28.47
CA ILE A 196 2.72 -17.49 27.87
C ILE A 196 3.65 -16.78 28.86
N VAL A 197 3.19 -15.68 29.47
CA VAL A 197 4.01 -14.89 30.41
C VAL A 197 4.35 -15.70 31.66
N LYS A 198 3.37 -16.43 32.22
CA LYS A 198 3.60 -17.29 33.38
C LYS A 198 4.62 -18.38 33.08
N THR A 199 4.54 -19.01 31.90
CA THR A 199 5.50 -20.03 31.48
C THR A 199 6.92 -19.46 31.34
N ILE A 200 7.07 -18.28 30.73
CA ILE A 200 8.38 -17.61 30.61
C ILE A 200 8.96 -17.30 31.99
N LYS A 201 8.16 -16.70 32.88
CA LYS A 201 8.55 -16.40 34.26
C LYS A 201 9.06 -17.65 34.97
N ASN A 202 8.25 -18.70 34.99
CA ASN A 202 8.56 -19.95 35.68
C ASN A 202 9.81 -20.61 35.08
N PHE A 203 9.96 -20.60 33.76
CA PHE A 203 11.14 -21.16 33.10
C PHE A 203 12.42 -20.42 33.52
N VAL A 204 12.42 -19.08 33.49
CA VAL A 204 13.57 -18.26 33.89
C VAL A 204 13.91 -18.42 35.38
N GLU A 205 12.90 -18.60 36.24
CA GLU A 205 13.09 -18.78 37.69
C GLU A 205 13.61 -20.18 38.06
N LEU A 206 13.17 -21.22 37.35
CA LEU A 206 13.35 -22.63 37.73
C LEU A 206 14.36 -23.40 36.88
N ALA A 207 14.58 -23.03 35.63
CA ALA A 207 15.47 -23.76 34.73
C ALA A 207 16.95 -23.36 34.93
N PRO A 208 17.92 -24.28 34.72
CA PRO A 208 19.32 -23.91 34.61
C PRO A 208 19.53 -23.06 33.35
N LEU A 209 19.94 -21.81 33.54
CA LEU A 209 20.21 -20.87 32.45
C LEU A 209 21.69 -20.90 32.10
N PHE A 210 22.01 -21.09 30.82
CA PHE A 210 23.41 -21.17 30.34
C PHE A 210 23.97 -19.82 29.85
N GLY A 211 23.24 -18.72 30.11
CA GLY A 211 23.70 -17.35 29.87
C GLY A 211 23.66 -16.86 28.42
N TRP A 212 23.17 -17.67 27.47
CA TRP A 212 23.10 -17.31 26.04
C TRP A 212 21.93 -16.41 25.70
N ILE A 213 20.72 -16.76 26.14
CA ILE A 213 19.54 -15.92 25.96
C ILE A 213 19.62 -14.69 26.87
N LYS A 214 19.41 -13.52 26.28
CA LYS A 214 19.43 -12.21 26.95
C LYS A 214 18.09 -11.50 26.85
N GLU A 215 17.36 -11.69 25.75
CA GLU A 215 16.16 -10.91 25.45
C GLU A 215 15.00 -11.82 24.99
N ILE A 216 13.82 -11.61 25.57
CA ILE A 216 12.56 -12.24 25.15
C ILE A 216 11.55 -11.14 24.80
N HIS A 217 11.17 -11.06 23.53
CA HIS A 217 10.25 -10.06 23.01
C HIS A 217 8.88 -10.69 22.80
N LEU A 218 7.85 -10.15 23.46
CA LEU A 218 6.45 -10.50 23.19
C LEU A 218 5.92 -9.53 22.13
N VAL A 219 5.71 -10.02 20.90
CA VAL A 219 5.51 -9.16 19.72
C VAL A 219 4.17 -9.44 19.06
N ASN A 220 3.41 -8.39 18.79
CA ASN A 220 2.24 -8.51 17.93
C ASN A 220 1.89 -7.19 17.22
N ILE A 221 1.20 -7.29 16.07
CA ILE A 221 0.89 -6.14 15.22
C ILE A 221 -0.36 -5.36 15.68
N ASP A 222 -1.29 -6.01 16.40
CA ASP A 222 -2.52 -5.38 16.88
C ASP A 222 -2.46 -4.98 18.36
N GLU A 223 -3.06 -3.82 18.66
CA GLU A 223 -3.10 -3.23 19.99
C GLU A 223 -3.81 -4.08 21.05
N PRO A 224 -4.96 -4.73 20.78
CA PRO A 224 -5.62 -5.57 21.78
C PRO A 224 -4.72 -6.68 22.34
N THR A 225 -3.96 -7.35 21.48
CA THR A 225 -3.04 -8.42 21.88
C THR A 225 -1.83 -7.88 22.63
N VAL A 226 -1.25 -6.77 22.16
CA VAL A 226 -0.15 -6.09 22.85
C VAL A 226 -0.58 -5.65 24.26
N ALA A 227 -1.79 -5.11 24.38
CA ALA A 227 -2.36 -4.70 25.65
C ALA A 227 -2.61 -5.90 26.58
N ALA A 228 -3.07 -7.04 26.05
CA ALA A 228 -3.23 -8.28 26.83
C ALA A 228 -1.90 -8.82 27.35
N MET A 229 -0.86 -8.86 26.50
CA MET A 229 0.49 -9.25 26.90
C MET A 229 1.08 -8.30 27.96
N LYS A 230 0.91 -6.98 27.77
CA LYS A 230 1.32 -5.97 28.76
C LYS A 230 0.63 -6.18 30.10
N ARG A 231 -0.69 -6.40 30.10
CA ARG A 231 -1.45 -6.69 31.33
C ARG A 231 -0.96 -7.97 32.03
N ALA A 232 -0.72 -9.04 31.26
CA ALA A 232 -0.20 -10.30 31.80
C ALA A 232 1.20 -10.11 32.41
N CYS A 233 2.09 -9.37 31.75
CA CYS A 233 3.40 -8.98 32.29
C CYS A 233 3.27 -8.16 33.58
N GLU A 234 2.48 -7.10 33.58
CA GLU A 234 2.27 -6.27 34.78
C GLU A 234 1.70 -7.07 35.96
N LYS A 235 0.78 -7.99 35.67
CA LYS A 235 0.16 -8.88 36.65
C LYS A 235 1.15 -9.90 37.24
N LEU A 236 2.02 -10.48 36.43
CA LEU A 236 2.84 -11.64 36.82
C LEU A 236 4.29 -11.31 37.17
N LEU A 237 4.83 -10.23 36.59
CA LEU A 237 6.23 -9.81 36.68
C LEU A 237 6.40 -8.46 37.42
N GLY A 238 5.30 -7.73 37.62
CA GLY A 238 5.28 -6.44 38.30
C GLY A 238 5.40 -5.23 37.36
N ARG A 239 5.67 -4.04 37.91
CA ARG A 239 5.76 -2.80 37.12
C ARG A 239 6.98 -2.84 36.18
N SER A 240 6.80 -2.20 35.02
CA SER A 240 7.81 -2.04 33.97
C SER A 240 9.05 -1.29 34.48
N ASP A 241 10.23 -1.74 34.05
CA ASP A 241 11.55 -1.11 34.27
C ASP A 241 11.86 -0.03 33.23
N ILE A 242 11.01 0.11 32.21
CA ILE A 242 10.94 1.37 31.48
C ILE A 242 10.60 2.43 32.53
N ASN A 243 11.63 3.14 33.02
CA ASN A 243 11.46 4.43 33.67
C ASN A 243 10.50 5.18 32.77
N SER A 244 9.37 5.58 33.32
CA SER A 244 8.41 6.42 32.65
C SER A 244 9.15 7.63 32.07
N LEU A 245 9.58 7.53 30.81
CA LEU A 245 9.92 8.66 29.94
C LEU A 245 8.64 9.46 29.58
N GLN A 246 7.59 9.29 30.41
CA GLN A 246 6.39 10.09 30.50
C GLN A 246 6.00 10.46 31.96
N GLU A 247 6.86 10.23 32.96
CA GLU A 247 6.68 10.72 34.34
C GLU A 247 8.01 11.24 34.93
N THR A 248 8.62 12.21 34.26
CA THR A 248 9.46 13.21 34.93
C THR A 248 8.95 14.60 34.58
N LEU A 249 7.78 14.93 35.13
CA LEU A 249 7.51 16.28 35.58
C LEU A 249 7.16 16.18 37.07
N PRO A 250 7.92 16.84 37.96
CA PRO A 250 7.68 16.76 39.38
C PRO A 250 6.28 17.27 39.72
N ALA A 251 5.62 16.55 40.62
CA ALA A 251 4.54 17.13 41.41
C ALA A 251 5.08 18.43 42.05
N SER A 252 4.39 19.54 41.82
CA SER A 252 4.70 20.90 42.31
C SER A 252 5.70 21.74 41.50
N ALA A 253 5.26 22.21 40.32
CA ALA A 253 5.42 23.60 39.89
C ALA A 253 4.48 23.87 38.70
N ASN A 254 3.40 24.62 38.95
CA ASN A 254 2.44 25.20 37.99
C ASN A 254 2.22 24.46 36.65
N GLN A 255 1.08 23.75 36.56
CA GLN A 255 0.43 23.44 35.28
C GLN A 255 0.31 24.71 34.44
N LEU A 256 1.21 24.91 33.47
CA LEU A 256 0.82 25.60 32.24
C LEU A 256 -0.11 24.62 31.52
N GLN A 257 -1.41 24.83 31.68
CA GLN A 257 -2.44 24.10 30.96
C GLN A 257 -2.26 24.34 29.46
N ASP A 258 -1.76 23.32 28.77
CA ASP A 258 -1.59 23.35 27.33
C ASP A 258 -2.98 23.43 26.67
N SER A 259 -3.30 24.62 26.14
CA SER A 259 -4.62 25.01 25.63
C SER A 259 -4.50 25.63 24.23
N ILE A 260 -5.55 25.50 23.43
CA ILE A 260 -5.72 26.25 22.19
C ILE A 260 -6.66 27.42 22.47
N THR A 261 -6.21 28.64 22.20
CA THR A 261 -7.04 29.85 22.35
C THR A 261 -7.46 30.36 20.99
N ILE A 262 -8.76 30.45 20.72
CA ILE A 262 -9.32 31.02 19.48
C ILE A 262 -10.45 31.97 19.85
N ASN A 263 -10.33 33.25 19.47
CA ASN A 263 -11.37 34.26 19.64
C ASN A 263 -11.98 34.36 21.06
N GLY A 264 -11.18 34.03 22.10
CA GLY A 264 -11.60 34.03 23.51
C GLY A 264 -12.11 32.70 24.06
N LEU A 265 -12.26 31.67 23.21
CA LEU A 265 -12.56 30.29 23.61
C LEU A 265 -11.25 29.53 23.87
N HIS A 266 -11.17 28.84 25.01
CA HIS A 266 -10.04 27.97 25.34
C HIS A 266 -10.47 26.51 25.21
N LEU A 267 -9.73 25.75 24.41
CA LEU A 267 -9.88 24.31 24.27
C LEU A 267 -8.77 23.60 25.04
N HIS A 268 -9.15 22.66 25.89
CA HIS A 268 -8.26 21.87 26.74
C HIS A 268 -8.50 20.36 26.53
N ILE A 269 -7.43 19.57 26.62
CA ILE A 269 -7.52 18.11 26.72
C ILE A 269 -7.03 17.69 28.10
N ILE A 270 -7.89 16.98 28.83
CA ILE A 270 -7.62 16.45 30.17
C ILE A 270 -7.63 14.93 30.12
N ARG A 271 -6.61 14.31 30.71
CA ARG A 271 -6.62 12.88 31.01
C ARG A 271 -7.18 12.68 32.42
N GLY A 272 -8.40 12.17 32.53
CA GLY A 272 -9.11 12.12 33.80
C GLY A 272 -10.50 11.50 33.69
N GLN A 273 -11.17 11.38 34.84
CA GLN A 273 -12.55 10.91 34.93
C GLN A 273 -13.52 12.05 34.69
N ILE A 274 -14.62 11.80 33.95
CA ILE A 274 -15.59 12.84 33.58
C ILE A 274 -16.43 13.29 34.78
N GLU A 275 -16.71 12.38 35.70
CA GLU A 275 -17.47 12.62 36.93
C GLU A 275 -16.73 13.45 37.98
N ASP A 276 -15.41 13.60 37.84
CA ASP A 276 -14.56 14.38 38.75
C ASP A 276 -14.26 15.80 38.23
N GLN A 277 -14.85 16.19 37.10
CA GLN A 277 -14.62 17.52 36.50
C GLN A 277 -15.39 18.62 37.24
N GLN A 278 -14.79 19.82 37.28
CA GLN A 278 -15.32 20.99 38.01
C GLN A 278 -15.89 22.07 37.08
N THR A 279 -16.19 21.72 35.83
CA THR A 279 -16.77 22.64 34.86
C THR A 279 -18.22 22.97 35.19
N ALA A 280 -18.74 24.08 34.67
CA ALA A 280 -20.13 24.47 34.92
C ALA A 280 -21.14 23.43 34.40
N ILE A 281 -20.84 22.83 33.24
CA ILE A 281 -21.67 21.81 32.59
C ILE A 281 -20.84 20.56 32.28
N ILE A 282 -21.34 19.40 32.71
CA ILE A 282 -20.82 18.10 32.27
C ILE A 282 -21.75 17.52 31.22
N VAL A 283 -21.21 17.08 30.09
CA VAL A 283 -21.99 16.42 29.03
C VAL A 283 -22.07 14.93 29.31
N ASN A 284 -23.28 14.39 29.23
CA ASN A 284 -23.54 12.96 29.33
C ASN A 284 -24.12 12.42 28.02
N SER A 285 -23.83 11.16 27.72
CA SER A 285 -24.25 10.44 26.51
C SER A 285 -25.09 9.23 26.91
N VAL A 286 -26.34 9.18 26.43
CA VAL A 286 -27.37 8.22 26.89
C VAL A 286 -28.01 7.49 25.69
N VAL A 287 -28.10 6.17 25.76
CA VAL A 287 -28.82 5.32 24.77
C VAL A 287 -30.25 5.07 25.26
N ILE A 288 -31.22 5.06 24.36
CA ILE A 288 -32.66 4.95 24.71
C ILE A 288 -32.98 3.75 25.61
N ASN A 289 -33.47 4.08 26.81
CA ASN A 289 -34.47 3.43 27.66
C ASN A 289 -34.35 4.09 29.05
N ASP A 290 -34.64 5.40 29.14
CA ASP A 290 -34.79 6.26 30.34
C ASP A 290 -33.94 5.95 31.61
N ASP A 291 -32.75 5.34 31.44
CA ASP A 291 -31.93 4.78 32.51
C ASP A 291 -30.45 5.11 32.31
N LEU A 292 -29.97 6.01 33.16
CA LEU A 292 -28.58 6.46 33.26
C LEU A 292 -27.67 5.39 33.87
N SER A 293 -28.20 4.29 34.41
CA SER A 293 -27.38 3.16 34.87
C SER A 293 -26.70 2.41 33.72
N ARG A 294 -27.14 2.65 32.47
CA ARG A 294 -26.66 1.99 31.27
C ARG A 294 -25.58 2.80 30.57
N GLY A 295 -24.47 2.14 30.25
CA GLY A 295 -23.31 2.73 29.58
C GLY A 295 -22.26 3.25 30.57
N ASN A 296 -20.99 3.14 30.19
CA ASN A 296 -19.86 3.37 31.10
C ASN A 296 -19.82 4.82 31.63
N ILE A 297 -20.02 5.81 30.75
CA ILE A 297 -20.00 7.24 31.09
C ILE A 297 -21.22 7.61 31.94
N SER A 298 -22.43 7.28 31.47
CA SER A 298 -23.67 7.57 32.18
C SER A 298 -23.70 6.95 33.58
N ARG A 299 -23.22 5.71 33.73
CA ARG A 299 -23.14 5.03 35.02
C ARG A 299 -22.17 5.70 35.99
N ALA A 300 -21.00 6.12 35.52
CA ALA A 300 -20.01 6.80 36.35
C ALA A 300 -20.54 8.16 36.86
N ILE A 301 -21.18 8.93 35.97
CA ILE A 301 -21.85 10.19 36.31
C ILE A 301 -22.99 9.94 37.32
N LEU A 302 -23.84 8.94 37.10
CA LEU A 302 -24.96 8.61 38.00
C LEU A 302 -24.46 8.18 39.39
N GLN A 303 -23.42 7.34 39.46
CA GLN A 303 -22.84 6.86 40.71
C GLN A 303 -22.31 8.01 41.57
N LYS A 304 -21.68 9.01 40.93
CA LYS A 304 -21.17 10.19 41.63
C LYS A 304 -22.27 11.18 41.99
N ALA A 305 -23.20 11.47 41.08
CA ALA A 305 -24.28 12.44 41.28
C ALA A 305 -25.34 11.98 42.29
N GLY A 306 -25.57 10.67 42.40
CA GLY A 306 -26.61 10.08 43.23
C GLY A 306 -27.91 9.80 42.49
N SER A 307 -28.83 9.07 43.15
CA SER A 307 -30.07 8.56 42.53
C SER A 307 -31.07 9.66 42.13
N PHE A 308 -30.98 10.86 42.71
CA PHE A 308 -31.84 11.99 42.34
C PHE A 308 -31.61 12.45 40.89
N LEU A 309 -30.39 12.31 40.35
CA LEU A 309 -30.10 12.61 38.94
C LEU A 309 -30.98 11.78 38.00
N GLN A 310 -31.17 10.50 38.31
CA GLN A 310 -32.03 9.60 37.55
C GLN A 310 -33.51 10.00 37.63
N GLN A 311 -33.95 10.50 38.78
CA GLN A 311 -35.35 10.93 38.99
C GLN A 311 -35.67 12.19 38.18
N GLU A 312 -34.80 13.21 38.25
CA GLU A 312 -34.96 14.45 37.46
C GLU A 312 -34.83 14.17 35.97
N PHE A 313 -33.88 13.34 35.53
CA PHE A 313 -33.76 12.93 34.13
C PHE A 313 -35.05 12.27 33.61
N ARG A 314 -35.66 11.37 34.39
CA ARG A 314 -36.94 10.73 34.02
C ARG A 314 -38.09 11.73 33.95
N PHE A 315 -38.18 12.64 34.93
CA PHE A 315 -39.20 13.66 34.98
C PHE A 315 -39.12 14.62 33.77
N GLU A 316 -37.91 15.06 33.40
CA GLU A 316 -37.70 15.93 32.24
C GLU A 316 -37.86 15.18 30.90
N SER A 317 -37.50 13.89 30.83
CA SER A 317 -37.70 13.05 29.63
C SER A 317 -39.18 12.93 29.24
N GLN A 318 -40.08 12.92 30.23
CA GLN A 318 -41.54 12.82 30.05
C GLN A 318 -42.18 14.10 29.48
N LYS A 319 -41.53 15.26 29.62
CA LYS A 319 -42.05 16.55 29.15
C LYS A 319 -41.77 16.84 27.68
N LEU A 320 -40.91 16.06 27.02
CA LEU A 320 -40.41 16.34 25.67
C LEU A 320 -41.18 15.55 24.58
N PRO A 321 -41.58 16.19 23.46
CA PRO A 321 -42.24 15.52 22.33
C PRO A 321 -41.42 14.37 21.73
N GLN A 322 -42.08 13.35 21.15
CA GLN A 322 -41.42 12.17 20.57
C GLN A 322 -40.59 12.42 19.30
N SER A 323 -40.66 13.61 18.69
CA SER A 323 -40.16 13.85 17.32
C SER A 323 -38.86 14.65 17.19
N CYS A 324 -38.12 14.93 18.28
CA CYS A 324 -36.83 15.64 18.21
C CYS A 324 -35.73 14.93 19.01
N GLU A 325 -34.48 15.06 18.56
CA GLU A 325 -33.26 14.72 19.33
C GLU A 325 -33.35 15.36 20.73
N LYS A 326 -33.39 14.53 21.78
CA LYS A 326 -33.69 15.00 23.14
C LYS A 326 -32.40 15.42 23.84
N PHE A 327 -32.26 16.73 24.07
CA PHE A 327 -31.28 17.29 25.01
C PHE A 327 -31.98 17.58 26.33
N ILE A 328 -31.62 16.86 27.38
CA ILE A 328 -32.20 17.04 28.72
C ILE A 328 -31.15 17.70 29.61
N LEU A 329 -31.54 18.76 30.32
CA LEU A 329 -30.68 19.45 31.28
C LEU A 329 -31.16 19.12 32.69
N THR A 330 -30.26 18.67 33.54
CA THR A 330 -30.52 18.35 34.96
C THR A 330 -29.53 19.09 35.85
N LYS A 331 -29.75 19.04 37.17
CA LYS A 331 -28.79 19.55 38.17
C LYS A 331 -27.61 18.58 38.31
N GLY A 332 -26.45 19.10 38.72
CA GLY A 332 -25.27 18.27 39.01
C GLY A 332 -25.41 17.38 40.25
N TYR A 333 -26.29 17.72 41.18
CA TYR A 333 -26.43 17.05 42.48
C TYR A 333 -25.08 16.96 43.22
N ASN A 334 -24.58 15.75 43.48
CA ASN A 334 -23.31 15.52 44.17
C ASN A 334 -22.09 15.70 43.25
N LEU A 335 -22.27 15.98 41.95
CA LEU A 335 -21.18 16.39 41.06
C LEU A 335 -20.74 17.82 41.39
N ALA A 336 -19.49 18.15 41.10
CA ALA A 336 -18.97 19.51 41.27
C ALA A 336 -19.56 20.51 40.25
N CYS A 337 -20.13 20.03 39.14
CA CYS A 337 -20.77 20.86 38.13
C CYS A 337 -22.15 21.38 38.56
N LYS A 338 -22.60 22.49 37.96
CA LYS A 338 -23.94 23.04 38.22
C LYS A 338 -25.04 22.22 37.55
N SER A 339 -24.78 21.78 36.32
CA SER A 339 -25.75 21.07 35.50
C SER A 339 -25.13 19.95 34.67
N VAL A 340 -25.91 18.91 34.41
CA VAL A 340 -25.54 17.83 33.47
C VAL A 340 -26.41 17.94 32.22
N LEU A 341 -25.76 18.03 31.06
CA LEU A 341 -26.45 18.06 29.77
C LEU A 341 -26.43 16.66 29.15
N HIS A 342 -27.58 16.01 29.11
CA HIS A 342 -27.75 14.67 28.60
C HIS A 342 -28.13 14.68 27.12
N ILE A 343 -27.26 14.12 26.28
CA ILE A 343 -27.52 13.83 24.87
C ILE A 343 -28.17 12.46 24.78
N VAL A 344 -29.42 12.41 24.32
CA VAL A 344 -30.15 11.16 24.10
C VAL A 344 -30.11 10.78 22.63
N TRP A 345 -29.43 9.69 22.31
CA TRP A 345 -29.27 9.21 20.94
C TRP A 345 -30.50 8.41 20.50
N SER A 346 -31.10 8.76 19.37
CA SER A 346 -32.23 8.00 18.81
C SER A 346 -31.77 6.78 18.00
N SER A 347 -32.44 5.63 18.18
CA SER A 347 -32.12 4.39 17.45
C SER A 347 -32.69 4.33 16.02
N GLN A 348 -33.42 5.37 15.61
CA GLN A 348 -34.07 5.47 14.30
C GLN A 348 -33.61 6.73 13.57
N SER A 349 -32.40 6.71 13.01
CA SER A 349 -32.09 7.66 11.95
C SER A 349 -31.26 6.98 10.87
N SER A 350 -31.78 7.03 9.65
CA SER A 350 -31.09 6.67 8.40
C SER A 350 -30.09 7.75 7.98
N SER A 351 -29.57 8.55 8.92
CA SER A 351 -28.72 9.71 8.66
C SER A 351 -27.28 9.46 9.05
N ASP A 352 -26.38 10.16 8.37
CA ASP A 352 -24.94 10.16 8.58
C ASP A 352 -24.55 10.45 10.04
N SER A 353 -24.02 9.43 10.74
CA SER A 353 -23.55 9.50 12.14
C SER A 353 -22.57 10.65 12.39
N ARG A 354 -21.79 11.06 11.38
CA ARG A 354 -20.87 12.21 11.48
C ARG A 354 -21.61 13.51 11.68
N LYS A 355 -22.68 13.72 10.89
CA LYS A 355 -23.54 14.91 10.99
C LYS A 355 -24.26 14.95 12.33
N VAL A 356 -24.74 13.80 12.81
CA VAL A 356 -25.40 13.69 14.12
C VAL A 356 -24.45 14.09 15.26
N LEU A 357 -23.21 13.60 15.26
CA LEU A 357 -22.20 14.00 16.25
C LEU A 357 -21.88 15.50 16.16
N LYS A 358 -21.67 16.01 14.94
CA LYS A 358 -21.39 17.43 14.69
C LYS A 358 -22.51 18.33 15.23
N THR A 359 -23.76 18.06 14.83
CA THR A 359 -24.94 18.80 15.28
C THR A 359 -25.13 18.74 16.80
N ALA A 360 -24.84 17.59 17.42
CA ALA A 360 -24.93 17.46 18.87
C ALA A 360 -23.90 18.32 19.60
N MET A 361 -22.65 18.34 19.11
CA MET A 361 -21.59 19.21 19.62
C MET A 361 -21.97 20.70 19.48
N SER A 362 -22.40 21.15 18.29
CA SER A 362 -22.81 22.55 18.07
C SER A 362 -23.93 22.97 19.03
N ARG A 363 -24.94 22.12 19.21
CA ARG A 363 -26.08 22.39 20.10
C ARG A 363 -25.68 22.47 21.57
N CYS A 364 -24.76 21.61 22.03
CA CYS A 364 -24.22 21.68 23.38
C CYS A 364 -23.50 23.02 23.62
N LEU A 365 -22.70 23.48 22.67
CA LEU A 365 -21.98 24.76 22.76
C LEU A 365 -22.92 25.98 22.72
N LEU A 366 -23.99 25.92 21.93
CA LEU A 366 -25.00 26.99 21.85
C LEU A 366 -25.82 27.16 23.13
N LYS A 367 -26.06 26.07 23.86
CA LYS A 367 -26.92 26.05 25.07
C LYS A 367 -26.27 26.71 26.29
N ILE A 368 -25.02 27.14 26.16
CA ILE A 368 -24.27 27.87 27.19
C ILE A 368 -24.62 29.36 27.07
N GLN A 369 -25.47 29.86 27.96
CA GLN A 369 -25.93 31.25 28.00
C GLN A 369 -25.44 31.94 29.29
N GLU A 370 -24.19 32.40 29.27
CA GLU A 370 -23.65 33.55 30.04
C GLU A 370 -23.52 33.43 31.59
N PRO A 371 -22.67 34.26 32.24
CA PRO A 371 -21.56 33.85 33.14
C PRO A 371 -21.91 33.88 34.67
N PRO A 372 -20.98 33.57 35.61
CA PRO A 372 -19.64 34.19 35.68
C PRO A 372 -18.50 33.39 35.01
N PHE A 373 -18.63 32.08 34.78
CA PHE A 373 -17.62 31.28 34.08
C PHE A 373 -18.27 30.17 33.25
N PRO A 374 -18.45 30.34 31.93
CA PRO A 374 -18.97 29.30 31.05
C PRO A 374 -17.86 28.27 30.79
N SER A 375 -18.00 27.07 31.35
CA SER A 375 -17.11 25.96 31.07
C SER A 375 -17.89 24.66 30.89
N ILE A 376 -17.45 23.84 29.94
CA ILE A 376 -18.13 22.59 29.56
C ILE A 376 -17.14 21.45 29.40
N SER A 377 -17.44 20.30 30.01
CA SER A 377 -16.68 19.07 29.86
C SER A 377 -17.40 18.07 28.95
N PHE A 378 -16.73 17.69 27.87
CA PHE A 378 -17.18 16.63 26.98
C PHE A 378 -16.39 15.34 27.28
N PRO A 379 -17.06 14.22 27.57
CA PRO A 379 -16.43 12.91 27.41
C PRO A 379 -16.28 12.59 25.93
N VAL A 380 -15.56 11.53 25.60
CA VAL A 380 -15.46 11.03 24.22
C VAL A 380 -16.82 10.47 23.80
N ILE A 381 -17.61 11.29 23.09
CA ILE A 381 -18.98 10.97 22.66
C ILE A 381 -18.98 10.55 21.18
N GLY A 382 -19.82 9.58 20.83
CA GLY A 382 -19.92 9.04 19.46
C GLY A 382 -19.14 7.75 19.22
N SER A 383 -18.03 7.50 19.94
CA SER A 383 -17.24 6.26 19.75
C SER A 383 -17.94 4.98 20.24
N GLY A 384 -18.97 5.12 21.07
CA GLY A 384 -19.80 4.00 21.55
C GLY A 384 -21.09 3.89 20.74
N VAL A 385 -22.02 4.81 21.00
CA VAL A 385 -23.40 4.76 20.50
C VAL A 385 -23.52 4.98 18.99
N LEU A 386 -22.68 5.84 18.41
CA LEU A 386 -22.70 6.14 16.99
C LEU A 386 -21.74 5.24 16.18
N HIS A 387 -21.03 4.32 16.84
CA HIS A 387 -20.05 3.40 16.26
C HIS A 387 -18.97 4.07 15.39
N LEU A 388 -18.67 5.35 15.65
CA LEU A 388 -17.64 6.10 14.92
C LEU A 388 -16.24 5.69 15.38
N PRO A 389 -15.26 5.60 14.46
CA PRO A 389 -13.84 5.43 14.82
C PRO A 389 -13.36 6.52 15.78
N LYS A 390 -12.49 6.16 16.74
CA LYS A 390 -12.06 7.05 17.84
C LYS A 390 -11.23 8.26 17.36
N ASP A 391 -10.47 8.09 16.30
CA ASP A 391 -9.73 9.13 15.60
C ASP A 391 -10.68 10.08 14.86
N GLU A 392 -11.67 9.55 14.17
CA GLU A 392 -12.70 10.34 13.51
C GLU A 392 -13.54 11.16 14.52
N VAL A 393 -13.86 10.58 15.68
CA VAL A 393 -14.50 11.30 16.79
C VAL A 393 -13.63 12.45 17.27
N ALA A 394 -12.31 12.24 17.39
CA ALA A 394 -11.37 13.29 17.79
C ALA A 394 -11.35 14.44 16.77
N ASP A 395 -11.34 14.10 15.47
CA ASP A 395 -11.39 15.07 14.38
C ASP A 395 -12.68 15.88 14.43
N ILE A 396 -13.85 15.22 14.44
CA ILE A 396 -15.15 15.89 14.45
C ILE A 396 -15.31 16.78 15.68
N MET A 397 -14.98 16.27 16.87
CA MET A 397 -15.16 17.02 18.12
C MET A 397 -14.23 18.24 18.18
N ILE A 398 -12.96 18.10 17.79
CA ILE A 398 -12.02 19.23 17.78
C ILE A 398 -12.43 20.22 16.69
N ASP A 399 -12.61 19.79 15.44
CA ASP A 399 -12.93 20.69 14.32
C ASP A 399 -14.24 21.44 14.55
N GLU A 400 -15.23 20.84 15.21
CA GLU A 400 -16.47 21.51 15.56
C GLU A 400 -16.28 22.62 16.61
N VAL A 401 -15.47 22.40 17.65
CA VAL A 401 -15.16 23.46 18.62
C VAL A 401 -14.39 24.60 17.95
N LEU A 402 -13.43 24.28 17.08
CA LEU A 402 -12.68 25.29 16.32
C LEU A 402 -13.58 26.08 15.37
N SER A 403 -14.53 25.41 14.71
CA SER A 403 -15.51 26.04 13.81
C SER A 403 -16.46 26.94 14.59
N PHE A 404 -16.98 26.45 15.71
CA PHE A 404 -17.84 27.22 16.60
C PHE A 404 -17.17 28.50 17.11
N ALA A 405 -15.88 28.43 17.48
CA ALA A 405 -15.09 29.57 17.91
C ALA A 405 -14.89 30.63 16.80
N LYS A 406 -14.85 30.19 15.53
CA LYS A 406 -14.78 31.09 14.37
C LYS A 406 -16.13 31.75 14.07
N GLU A 407 -17.22 31.01 14.19
CA GLU A 407 -18.58 31.49 13.93
C GLU A 407 -19.11 32.43 15.02
N HIS A 408 -18.61 32.31 16.26
CA HIS A 408 -19.05 33.11 17.41
C HIS A 408 -17.88 33.88 18.05
N PRO A 409 -17.24 34.82 17.33
CA PRO A 409 -16.09 35.55 17.85
C PRO A 409 -16.47 36.37 19.10
N GLY A 410 -15.66 36.29 20.16
CA GLY A 410 -15.88 37.06 21.40
C GLY A 410 -16.64 36.32 22.51
N ARG A 411 -17.18 35.13 22.26
CA ARG A 411 -17.68 34.25 23.33
C ARG A 411 -16.52 33.65 24.10
N LYS A 412 -16.35 34.07 25.35
CA LYS A 412 -15.40 33.44 26.29
C LYS A 412 -16.01 32.12 26.78
N LEU A 413 -15.35 31.00 26.53
CA LEU A 413 -15.83 29.66 26.89
C LEU A 413 -14.65 28.72 27.09
N ASP A 414 -14.63 27.95 28.16
CA ASP A 414 -13.63 26.91 28.37
C ASP A 414 -14.22 25.53 28.04
N VAL A 415 -13.68 24.88 27.01
CA VAL A 415 -14.11 23.54 26.56
C VAL A 415 -13.05 22.53 26.95
N TYR A 416 -13.48 21.47 27.64
CA TYR A 416 -12.60 20.41 28.11
C TYR A 416 -12.98 19.07 27.49
N PHE A 417 -12.08 18.47 26.71
CA PHE A 417 -12.20 17.07 26.32
C PHE A 417 -11.56 16.18 27.37
N VAL A 418 -12.38 15.34 28.01
CA VAL A 418 -11.99 14.54 29.17
C VAL A 418 -11.88 13.08 28.74
N ILE A 419 -10.66 12.58 28.76
CA ILE A 419 -10.32 11.26 28.24
C ILE A 419 -9.92 10.37 29.41
N HIS A 420 -10.69 9.30 29.60
CA HIS A 420 -10.48 8.34 30.68
C HIS A 420 -9.02 7.84 30.71
N PRO A 421 -8.33 7.77 31.87
CA PRO A 421 -6.90 7.45 31.95
C PRO A 421 -6.47 6.16 31.26
N ASN A 422 -7.31 5.13 31.29
CA ASN A 422 -7.06 3.84 30.66
C ASN A 422 -7.09 3.87 29.10
N ASN A 423 -7.56 4.95 28.48
CA ASN A 423 -7.69 5.08 27.02
C ASN A 423 -6.52 5.87 26.39
N SER A 424 -5.29 5.36 26.51
CA SER A 424 -4.07 6.03 26.02
C SER A 424 -4.11 6.33 24.51
N PHE A 425 -4.66 5.42 23.70
CA PHE A 425 -4.82 5.62 22.25
C PHE A 425 -5.78 6.78 21.92
N VAL A 426 -6.92 6.87 22.61
CA VAL A 426 -7.88 7.96 22.41
C VAL A 426 -7.25 9.29 22.81
N TYR A 427 -6.51 9.29 23.93
CA TYR A 427 -5.74 10.46 24.36
C TYR A 427 -4.71 10.89 23.30
N LYS A 428 -3.98 9.92 22.71
CA LYS A 428 -3.01 10.18 21.65
C LYS A 428 -3.67 10.72 20.38
N ALA A 429 -4.84 10.20 19.98
CA ALA A 429 -5.60 10.67 18.83
C ALA A 429 -6.06 12.13 19.00
N PHE A 430 -6.71 12.43 20.14
CA PHE A 430 -7.11 13.79 20.49
C PHE A 430 -5.89 14.72 20.61
N ARG A 431 -4.78 14.28 21.21
CA ARG A 431 -3.55 15.09 21.31
C ARG A 431 -2.92 15.38 19.95
N THR A 432 -2.82 14.37 19.08
CA THR A 432 -2.23 14.55 17.75
C THR A 432 -3.03 15.57 16.93
N LYS A 433 -4.36 15.49 16.98
CA LYS A 433 -5.23 16.46 16.29
C LYS A 433 -5.15 17.85 16.94
N PHE A 434 -5.10 17.92 18.26
CA PHE A 434 -4.93 19.17 19.01
C PHE A 434 -3.61 19.86 18.67
N ASP A 435 -2.49 19.14 18.67
CA ASP A 435 -1.18 19.69 18.34
C ASP A 435 -1.14 20.15 16.88
N SER A 436 -1.76 19.38 15.97
CA SER A 436 -1.92 19.78 14.56
C SER A 436 -2.73 21.07 14.41
N ALA A 437 -3.85 21.19 15.13
CA ALA A 437 -4.67 22.40 15.12
C ALA A 437 -3.91 23.60 15.71
N LYS A 438 -3.17 23.39 16.80
CA LYS A 438 -2.34 24.41 17.43
C LYS A 438 -1.24 24.92 16.50
N SER A 439 -0.55 24.04 15.77
CA SER A 439 0.47 24.43 14.79
C SER A 439 -0.11 25.21 13.60
N LYS A 440 -1.28 24.79 13.08
CA LYS A 440 -1.96 25.50 11.98
C LYS A 440 -2.36 26.91 12.39
N LEU A 441 -2.88 27.06 13.61
CA LEU A 441 -3.29 28.37 14.14
C LEU A 441 -2.09 29.29 14.44
N GLY A 442 -0.92 28.73 14.76
CA GLY A 442 0.31 29.49 14.94
C GLY A 442 0.88 30.07 13.63
N GLN A 443 0.68 29.38 12.50
CA GLN A 443 1.12 29.86 11.18
C GLN A 443 0.27 31.01 10.64
N ASP A 444 -1.01 31.11 11.05
CA ASP A 444 -1.90 32.22 10.65
C ASP A 444 -1.56 33.55 11.36
N VAL A 445 -0.75 33.54 12.42
CA VAL A 445 -0.37 34.75 13.19
C VAL A 445 0.90 35.42 12.67
N GLU A 446 1.77 34.69 11.94
CA GLU A 446 3.02 35.24 11.38
C GLU A 446 2.84 35.96 10.04
N CYS A 447 1.64 35.97 9.43
CA CYS A 447 1.40 36.62 8.14
C CYS A 447 0.92 38.09 8.20
N ASN A 448 1.01 38.77 9.35
CA ASN A 448 0.55 40.17 9.50
C ASN A 448 1.59 41.13 10.08
N ARG A 449 2.85 41.06 9.63
CA ARG A 449 3.80 42.18 9.75
C ARG A 449 4.65 42.34 8.48
N SER A 450 4.18 43.27 7.64
CA SER A 450 4.88 44.18 6.70
C SER A 450 6.28 43.83 6.16
N ASP A 451 6.35 43.81 4.83
CA ASP A 451 7.31 44.45 3.91
C ASP A 451 8.82 44.35 4.23
N ASP A 452 9.60 43.62 3.42
CA ASP A 452 10.52 44.23 2.43
C ASP A 452 11.20 43.16 1.53
N LEU A 453 11.48 43.59 0.29
CA LEU A 453 12.23 43.03 -0.85
C LEU A 453 13.05 41.70 -0.73
N GLY A 454 12.89 40.83 -1.76
CA GLY A 454 14.04 40.15 -2.38
C GLY A 454 13.95 38.65 -2.72
N SER A 455 13.66 38.33 -3.99
CA SER A 455 13.96 37.07 -4.72
C SER A 455 13.31 35.75 -4.26
N ARG A 456 12.19 35.41 -4.91
CA ARG A 456 11.63 34.05 -4.94
C ARG A 456 12.37 33.21 -5.98
N SER A 457 13.02 32.14 -5.54
CA SER A 457 13.30 30.97 -6.38
C SER A 457 12.29 29.87 -6.01
N ASP A 458 11.66 29.30 -7.04
CA ASP A 458 10.69 28.23 -6.93
C ASP A 458 11.29 26.95 -6.34
N ARG A 459 10.60 26.38 -5.34
CA ARG A 459 10.63 24.93 -5.06
C ARG A 459 9.23 24.47 -4.67
N PRO A 460 8.59 23.56 -5.41
CA PRO A 460 7.31 22.98 -5.03
C PRO A 460 7.47 21.73 -4.13
N ALA A 461 6.60 21.62 -3.13
CA ALA A 461 5.90 20.40 -2.74
C ALA A 461 6.66 19.08 -2.43
N GLU A 462 7.88 19.10 -1.87
CA GLU A 462 8.54 17.86 -1.39
C GLU A 462 8.52 17.64 0.13
N MET A 463 7.98 18.57 0.93
CA MET A 463 8.18 18.53 2.39
C MET A 463 6.99 18.00 3.22
N GLU A 464 5.80 17.81 2.63
CA GLU A 464 4.62 17.35 3.38
C GLU A 464 4.45 15.81 3.45
N ASN A 465 5.03 15.05 2.52
CA ASN A 465 4.83 13.58 2.44
C ASN A 465 5.76 12.73 3.32
N LYS A 466 6.61 13.34 4.16
CA LYS A 466 7.50 12.59 5.08
C LYS A 466 6.89 12.26 6.46
N LYS A 467 5.66 12.70 6.76
CA LYS A 467 5.07 12.56 8.11
C LYS A 467 4.19 11.31 8.34
N THR A 468 3.68 10.64 7.30
CA THR A 468 2.71 9.55 7.48
C THR A 468 3.33 8.17 7.71
N GLY A 469 4.61 7.95 7.38
CA GLY A 469 5.26 6.64 7.54
C GLY A 469 4.64 5.51 6.71
N LEU A 470 3.62 5.76 5.90
CA LEU A 470 2.99 4.74 5.05
C LEU A 470 3.61 4.83 3.65
N ALA A 471 3.99 3.69 3.09
CA ALA A 471 4.61 3.65 1.78
C ALA A 471 4.28 2.37 1.01
N ILE A 472 4.41 2.42 -0.31
CA ILE A 472 4.47 1.24 -1.17
C ILE A 472 5.91 1.07 -1.59
N GLU A 473 6.51 -0.06 -1.26
CA GLU A 473 7.79 -0.45 -1.83
C GLU A 473 7.56 -1.27 -3.10
N LEU A 474 8.22 -0.86 -4.17
CA LEU A 474 8.32 -1.59 -5.42
C LEU A 474 9.71 -2.20 -5.52
N ILE A 475 9.78 -3.49 -5.82
CA ILE A 475 11.03 -4.24 -6.00
C ILE A 475 11.02 -4.79 -7.43
N GLY A 476 12.12 -4.63 -8.16
CA GLY A 476 12.21 -4.99 -9.56
C GLY A 476 13.65 -5.16 -10.01
N ASN A 477 13.82 -5.73 -11.20
CA ASN A 477 15.14 -5.98 -11.79
C ASN A 477 15.53 -4.94 -12.86
N ARG A 478 14.69 -3.92 -13.09
CA ARG A 478 14.87 -2.88 -14.11
C ARG A 478 14.29 -1.55 -13.61
N CYS A 479 15.12 -0.51 -13.61
CA CYS A 479 14.73 0.84 -13.20
C CYS A 479 13.54 1.39 -14.01
N GLU A 480 13.50 1.12 -15.32
CA GLU A 480 12.45 1.59 -16.22
C GLU A 480 11.06 1.01 -15.93
N THR A 481 10.98 -0.25 -15.47
CA THR A 481 9.69 -0.84 -15.08
C THR A 481 9.25 -0.40 -13.70
N LEU A 482 10.20 -0.16 -12.78
CA LEU A 482 9.95 0.42 -11.46
C LEU A 482 9.37 1.84 -11.56
N GLU A 483 9.97 2.71 -12.38
CA GLU A 483 9.49 4.08 -12.54
C GLU A 483 8.13 4.12 -13.27
N ALA A 484 7.92 3.25 -14.27
CA ALA A 484 6.62 3.11 -14.93
C ALA A 484 5.52 2.62 -13.95
N ALA A 485 5.81 1.63 -13.12
CA ALA A 485 4.91 1.14 -12.08
C ALA A 485 4.59 2.24 -11.05
N LYS A 486 5.58 3.01 -10.63
CA LYS A 486 5.41 4.16 -9.72
C LYS A 486 4.48 5.22 -10.28
N ILE A 487 4.67 5.62 -11.55
CA ILE A 487 3.80 6.61 -12.22
C ILE A 487 2.37 6.05 -12.29
N TRP A 488 2.21 4.78 -12.65
CA TRP A 488 0.89 4.14 -12.72
C TRP A 488 0.18 4.11 -11.36
N ILE A 489 0.90 3.78 -10.27
CA ILE A 489 0.35 3.83 -8.90
C ILE A 489 -0.02 5.26 -8.51
N LYS A 490 0.83 6.25 -8.80
CA LYS A 490 0.52 7.66 -8.52
C LYS A 490 -0.77 8.11 -9.22
N ASN A 491 -0.99 7.68 -10.47
CA ASN A 491 -2.24 7.97 -11.19
C ASN A 491 -3.47 7.32 -10.53
N ILE A 492 -3.32 6.10 -9.98
CA ILE A 492 -4.40 5.47 -9.20
C ILE A 492 -4.66 6.22 -7.90
N MET A 493 -3.62 6.73 -7.24
CA MET A 493 -3.77 7.51 -6.00
C MET A 493 -4.56 8.80 -6.22
N GLN A 494 -4.39 9.43 -7.39
CA GLN A 494 -5.13 10.65 -7.75
C GLN A 494 -6.65 10.46 -7.85
N VAL A 495 -7.14 9.22 -7.99
CA VAL A 495 -8.58 8.90 -8.03
C VAL A 495 -9.32 9.37 -6.78
N GLN A 496 -8.63 9.48 -5.64
CA GLN A 496 -9.22 10.01 -4.39
C GLN A 496 -9.75 11.43 -4.56
N GLU A 497 -9.02 12.26 -5.30
CA GLU A 497 -9.35 13.66 -5.51
C GLU A 497 -10.20 13.81 -6.79
N SER A 498 -9.77 13.17 -7.87
CA SER A 498 -10.36 13.35 -9.19
C SER A 498 -11.68 12.61 -9.39
N HIS A 499 -11.94 11.54 -8.63
CA HIS A 499 -13.08 10.62 -8.81
C HIS A 499 -13.17 10.03 -10.24
N ARG A 500 -12.08 10.12 -11.01
CA ARG A 500 -12.00 9.72 -12.41
C ARG A 500 -10.61 9.24 -12.79
N ILE A 501 -10.54 8.33 -13.75
CA ILE A 501 -9.28 7.86 -14.34
C ILE A 501 -9.51 7.41 -15.78
N VAL A 502 -8.48 7.61 -16.60
CA VAL A 502 -8.49 7.22 -18.02
C VAL A 502 -7.44 6.13 -18.23
N ILE A 503 -7.87 5.00 -18.79
CA ILE A 503 -7.00 3.92 -19.24
C ILE A 503 -6.84 4.05 -20.75
N GLU A 504 -5.65 4.42 -21.22
CA GLU A 504 -5.29 4.41 -22.64
C GLU A 504 -4.53 3.13 -22.97
N ASN A 505 -5.16 2.20 -23.70
CA ASN A 505 -4.55 0.92 -24.08
C ASN A 505 -5.22 0.32 -25.33
N ASN A 506 -4.49 0.20 -26.43
CA ASN A 506 -5.06 -0.33 -27.68
C ASN A 506 -5.43 -1.82 -27.65
N HIS A 507 -5.09 -2.56 -26.60
CA HIS A 507 -5.64 -3.91 -26.40
C HIS A 507 -7.14 -3.89 -26.04
N ILE A 508 -7.72 -2.73 -25.73
CA ILE A 508 -9.18 -2.53 -25.59
C ILE A 508 -9.92 -3.01 -26.86
N PHE A 509 -9.36 -2.78 -28.06
CA PHE A 509 -9.95 -3.26 -29.32
C PHE A 509 -10.09 -4.79 -29.43
N ASN A 510 -9.39 -5.54 -28.57
CA ASN A 510 -9.34 -6.99 -28.59
C ASN A 510 -10.19 -7.62 -27.47
N LEU A 511 -10.97 -6.83 -26.73
CA LEU A 511 -11.88 -7.33 -25.72
C LEU A 511 -13.01 -8.14 -26.37
N SER A 512 -13.28 -9.32 -25.82
CA SER A 512 -14.33 -10.22 -26.30
C SER A 512 -15.71 -9.79 -25.80
N LYS A 513 -16.78 -10.37 -26.38
CA LYS A 513 -18.15 -10.18 -25.87
C LYS A 513 -18.30 -10.54 -24.39
N LYS A 514 -17.53 -11.53 -23.91
CA LYS A 514 -17.51 -11.92 -22.50
C LYS A 514 -16.86 -10.85 -21.64
N ASP A 515 -15.78 -10.23 -22.13
CA ASP A 515 -15.08 -9.17 -21.41
C ASP A 515 -15.97 -7.92 -21.30
N HIS A 516 -16.65 -7.53 -22.39
CA HIS A 516 -17.64 -6.44 -22.36
C HIS A 516 -18.82 -6.71 -21.40
N ALA A 517 -19.25 -7.96 -21.26
CA ALA A 517 -20.28 -8.32 -20.27
C ALA A 517 -19.78 -8.12 -18.83
N GLU A 518 -18.52 -8.42 -18.55
CA GLU A 518 -17.90 -8.18 -17.24
C GLU A 518 -17.74 -6.67 -16.97
N LEU A 519 -17.35 -5.88 -17.97
CA LEU A 519 -17.34 -4.41 -17.87
C LEU A 519 -18.73 -3.83 -17.58
N SER A 520 -19.77 -4.36 -18.23
CA SER A 520 -21.16 -3.96 -17.98
C SER A 520 -21.61 -4.31 -16.55
N ARG A 521 -21.05 -5.36 -15.95
CA ARG A 521 -21.33 -5.76 -14.56
C ARG A 521 -20.77 -4.74 -13.57
N LEU A 522 -19.61 -4.16 -13.86
CA LEU A 522 -18.98 -3.12 -13.03
C LEU A 522 -19.81 -1.83 -12.96
N GLN A 523 -20.53 -1.50 -14.04
CA GLN A 523 -21.43 -0.34 -14.04
C GLN A 523 -22.55 -0.42 -13.00
N ARG A 524 -22.91 -1.63 -12.55
CA ARG A 524 -23.92 -1.86 -11.50
C ARG A 524 -23.42 -1.56 -10.09
N PHE A 525 -22.12 -1.38 -9.90
CA PHE A 525 -21.49 -1.11 -8.60
C PHE A 525 -21.07 0.36 -8.43
N GLY A 526 -21.61 1.26 -9.26
CA GLY A 526 -21.48 2.71 -9.08
C GLY A 526 -20.34 3.37 -9.86
N ALA A 527 -19.61 2.64 -10.71
CA ALA A 527 -18.61 3.21 -11.62
C ALA A 527 -19.18 3.31 -13.05
N SER A 528 -19.29 4.51 -13.61
CA SER A 528 -19.58 4.72 -15.03
C SER A 528 -18.33 4.45 -15.86
N ILE A 529 -18.48 3.74 -16.98
CA ILE A 529 -17.37 3.42 -17.90
C ILE A 529 -17.79 3.91 -19.29
N SER A 530 -17.03 4.82 -19.88
CA SER A 530 -17.22 5.31 -21.25
C SER A 530 -16.01 4.96 -22.12
N GLU A 531 -16.28 4.51 -23.33
CA GLU A 531 -15.26 4.19 -24.33
C GLU A 531 -15.11 5.34 -25.32
N GLU A 532 -13.87 5.75 -25.57
CA GLU A 532 -13.51 6.79 -26.52
C GLU A 532 -12.43 6.27 -27.47
N VAL A 533 -12.60 6.52 -28.78
CA VAL A 533 -11.60 6.19 -29.80
C VAL A 533 -11.24 7.45 -30.56
N VAL A 534 -10.02 7.95 -30.35
CA VAL A 534 -9.50 9.17 -31.00
C VAL A 534 -8.15 8.88 -31.62
N GLY A 535 -7.96 9.22 -32.89
CA GLY A 535 -6.68 9.01 -33.59
C GLY A 535 -6.24 7.54 -33.70
N GLY A 536 -7.16 6.59 -33.55
CA GLY A 536 -6.85 5.16 -33.48
C GLY A 536 -6.23 4.70 -32.16
N LYS A 537 -6.37 5.51 -31.11
CA LYS A 537 -6.11 5.15 -29.72
C LYS A 537 -7.42 4.83 -29.02
N ALA A 538 -7.47 3.71 -28.31
CA ALA A 538 -8.61 3.34 -27.48
C ALA A 538 -8.41 3.80 -26.03
N ARG A 539 -9.44 4.44 -25.48
CA ARG A 539 -9.49 4.96 -24.12
C ARG A 539 -10.74 4.48 -23.42
N LEU A 540 -10.59 4.06 -22.17
CA LEU A 540 -11.69 3.86 -21.24
C LEU A 540 -11.61 4.91 -20.14
N GLU A 541 -12.60 5.77 -20.07
CA GLU A 541 -12.77 6.70 -18.96
C GLU A 541 -13.71 6.08 -17.92
N ILE A 542 -13.28 6.10 -16.65
CA ILE A 542 -13.99 5.50 -15.53
C ILE A 542 -14.25 6.61 -14.52
N GLN A 543 -15.50 6.78 -14.11
CA GLN A 543 -15.93 7.82 -13.16
C GLN A 543 -16.83 7.22 -12.07
N GLY A 544 -16.71 7.68 -10.83
CA GLY A 544 -17.55 7.22 -9.72
C GLY A 544 -16.88 7.33 -8.36
N PRO A 545 -17.42 6.66 -7.33
CA PRO A 545 -16.81 6.61 -6.01
C PRO A 545 -15.40 6.01 -6.06
N PRO A 546 -14.39 6.54 -5.34
CA PRO A 546 -12.99 6.16 -5.53
C PRO A 546 -12.73 4.66 -5.38
N GLY A 547 -13.38 4.00 -4.43
CA GLY A 547 -13.27 2.55 -4.25
C GLY A 547 -13.75 1.76 -5.47
N ALA A 548 -14.91 2.12 -6.02
CA ALA A 548 -15.50 1.46 -7.19
C ALA A 548 -14.68 1.72 -8.46
N VAL A 549 -14.14 2.93 -8.62
CA VAL A 549 -13.25 3.28 -9.74
C VAL A 549 -11.97 2.44 -9.66
N ILE A 550 -11.33 2.33 -8.49
CA ILE A 550 -10.11 1.52 -8.32
C ILE A 550 -10.38 0.03 -8.59
N ASP A 551 -11.51 -0.50 -8.11
CA ASP A 551 -11.91 -1.89 -8.40
C ASP A 551 -12.11 -2.12 -9.90
N ALA A 552 -12.77 -1.18 -10.59
CA ALA A 552 -12.96 -1.25 -12.03
C ALA A 552 -11.63 -1.18 -12.79
N VAL A 553 -10.71 -0.28 -12.39
CA VAL A 553 -9.37 -0.18 -12.98
C VAL A 553 -8.62 -1.49 -12.83
N PHE A 554 -8.59 -2.08 -11.64
CA PHE A 554 -7.85 -3.33 -11.40
C PHE A 554 -8.39 -4.47 -12.26
N LEU A 555 -9.71 -4.56 -12.40
CA LEU A 555 -10.34 -5.56 -13.25
C LEU A 555 -10.00 -5.33 -14.73
N ILE A 556 -10.19 -4.11 -15.23
CA ILE A 556 -9.93 -3.75 -16.63
C ILE A 556 -8.47 -3.99 -16.99
N GLU A 557 -7.55 -3.52 -16.18
CA GLU A 557 -6.10 -3.68 -16.42
C GLU A 557 -5.71 -5.16 -16.39
N ASN A 558 -6.29 -5.96 -15.49
CA ASN A 558 -6.05 -7.40 -15.47
C ASN A 558 -6.56 -8.12 -16.73
N LEU A 559 -7.77 -7.76 -17.20
CA LEU A 559 -8.32 -8.25 -18.48
C LEU A 559 -7.42 -7.87 -19.65
N LEU A 560 -6.95 -6.62 -19.69
CA LEU A 560 -6.04 -6.16 -20.74
C LEU A 560 -4.71 -6.92 -20.72
N CYS A 561 -4.18 -7.24 -19.54
CA CYS A 561 -3.01 -8.11 -19.41
C CYS A 561 -3.28 -9.54 -19.91
N ASP A 562 -4.48 -10.11 -19.66
CA ASP A 562 -4.85 -11.43 -20.19
C ASP A 562 -4.93 -11.43 -21.72
N VAL A 563 -5.54 -10.39 -22.30
CA VAL A 563 -5.64 -10.20 -23.75
C VAL A 563 -4.25 -10.07 -24.38
N GLN A 564 -3.35 -9.32 -23.74
CA GLN A 564 -1.95 -9.18 -24.17
C GLN A 564 -1.23 -10.53 -24.18
N GLU A 565 -1.33 -11.30 -23.09
CA GLU A 565 -0.66 -12.60 -22.98
C GLU A 565 -1.23 -13.64 -23.95
N ASN A 566 -2.54 -13.62 -24.18
CA ASN A 566 -3.19 -14.50 -25.16
C ASN A 566 -2.76 -14.16 -26.60
N ASN A 567 -2.71 -12.88 -26.95
CA ASN A 567 -2.24 -12.44 -28.26
C ASN A 567 -0.76 -12.77 -28.45
N ARG A 568 0.05 -12.59 -27.40
CA ARG A 568 1.46 -13.00 -27.38
C ARG A 568 1.61 -14.50 -27.63
N ALA A 569 0.84 -15.34 -26.94
CA ALA A 569 0.92 -16.80 -27.08
C ALA A 569 0.60 -17.25 -28.51
N LYS A 570 -0.45 -16.69 -29.13
CA LYS A 570 -0.81 -16.96 -30.53
C LYS A 570 0.32 -16.55 -31.49
N GLN A 571 0.93 -15.39 -31.27
CA GLN A 571 2.03 -14.91 -32.11
C GLN A 571 3.29 -15.78 -31.96
N GLU A 572 3.64 -16.19 -30.74
CA GLU A 572 4.76 -17.10 -30.50
C GLU A 572 4.53 -18.48 -31.13
N GLU A 573 3.31 -19.02 -31.05
CA GLU A 573 2.91 -20.28 -31.70
C GLU A 573 3.05 -20.20 -33.22
N LEU A 574 2.59 -19.10 -33.84
CA LEU A 574 2.76 -18.84 -35.27
C LEU A 574 4.24 -18.87 -35.67
N LEU A 575 5.08 -18.11 -34.95
CA LEU A 575 6.53 -18.02 -35.20
C LEU A 575 7.25 -19.37 -35.08
N LEU A 576 6.79 -20.23 -34.17
CA LEU A 576 7.34 -21.59 -33.97
C LEU A 576 6.85 -22.57 -35.03
N SER A 577 5.58 -22.48 -35.45
CA SER A 577 5.01 -23.36 -36.48
C SER A 577 5.64 -23.17 -37.86
N GLU A 578 6.09 -21.95 -38.16
CA GLU A 578 6.74 -21.63 -39.44
C GLU A 578 8.24 -21.95 -39.44
N GLY A 579 8.87 -22.08 -38.26
CA GLY A 579 10.26 -22.44 -38.07
C GLY A 579 10.42 -23.95 -37.82
N HIS A 580 10.86 -24.72 -38.82
CA HIS A 580 11.44 -26.04 -38.55
C HIS A 580 12.74 -25.86 -37.76
N LEU A 581 12.61 -25.72 -36.45
CA LEU A 581 13.65 -25.97 -35.47
C LEU A 581 13.29 -27.31 -34.82
N ASP A 582 14.12 -28.33 -35.05
CA ASP A 582 14.04 -29.60 -34.33
C ASP A 582 14.22 -29.35 -32.83
N TYR A 583 13.12 -29.17 -32.10
CA TYR A 583 13.09 -29.18 -30.64
C TYR A 583 12.11 -30.26 -30.17
N PRO A 584 12.52 -31.13 -29.23
CA PRO A 584 11.68 -32.26 -28.81
C PRO A 584 10.37 -31.78 -28.16
N PRO A 585 9.21 -32.42 -28.43
CA PRO A 585 7.90 -31.97 -27.93
C PRO A 585 7.67 -32.14 -26.42
N GLU A 586 8.54 -32.85 -25.70
CA GLU A 586 8.21 -33.41 -24.38
C GLU A 586 8.38 -32.46 -23.18
N ARG A 587 8.87 -31.23 -23.35
CA ARG A 587 9.11 -30.30 -22.22
C ARG A 587 8.04 -29.23 -21.99
N LEU A 588 6.92 -29.27 -22.70
CA LEU A 588 5.87 -28.22 -22.69
C LEU A 588 4.95 -28.19 -21.44
N ARG A 589 5.23 -28.93 -20.36
CA ARG A 589 4.37 -28.93 -19.15
C ARG A 589 4.85 -28.06 -17.98
N ASP A 590 6.05 -27.50 -18.01
CA ASP A 590 6.57 -26.72 -16.89
C ASP A 590 6.59 -25.21 -17.21
N LYS A 591 5.50 -24.50 -16.87
CA LYS A 591 5.25 -23.10 -17.24
C LYS A 591 6.17 -22.06 -16.58
N THR A 592 7.05 -22.45 -15.65
CA THR A 592 7.80 -21.52 -14.79
C THR A 592 9.31 -21.47 -15.02
N ARG A 593 9.89 -22.33 -15.88
CA ARG A 593 11.35 -22.37 -16.10
C ARG A 593 11.86 -21.81 -17.44
N ASP A 594 10.99 -21.43 -18.37
CA ASP A 594 11.36 -21.37 -19.79
C ASP A 594 11.36 -19.97 -20.46
N THR A 595 11.30 -18.88 -19.68
CA THR A 595 11.50 -17.51 -20.23
C THR A 595 12.97 -17.19 -20.49
N LYS A 596 13.90 -17.80 -19.74
CA LYS A 596 15.35 -17.55 -19.84
C LYS A 596 16.01 -18.15 -21.10
N MET A 597 15.28 -18.99 -21.85
CA MET A 597 15.80 -19.68 -23.03
C MET A 597 15.43 -19.06 -24.40
N ARG A 598 14.59 -18.00 -24.45
CA ARG A 598 14.03 -17.52 -25.74
C ARG A 598 14.66 -16.27 -26.34
N TYR A 599 15.26 -15.39 -25.54
CA TYR A 599 16.05 -14.26 -26.02
C TYR A 599 17.05 -13.81 -24.94
N GLN A 600 18.18 -13.25 -25.36
CA GLN A 600 19.21 -12.71 -24.48
C GLN A 600 19.32 -11.20 -24.70
N ILE A 601 19.50 -10.46 -23.61
CA ILE A 601 19.84 -9.04 -23.65
C ILE A 601 21.28 -8.88 -23.17
N SER A 602 22.08 -8.10 -23.88
CA SER A 602 23.44 -7.73 -23.48
C SER A 602 23.61 -6.22 -23.44
N PRO A 603 24.17 -5.64 -22.36
CA PRO A 603 24.44 -4.21 -22.30
C PRO A 603 25.54 -3.83 -23.31
N VAL A 604 25.45 -2.62 -23.85
CA VAL A 604 26.52 -1.99 -24.62
C VAL A 604 27.20 -0.99 -23.69
N GLU A 605 28.46 -1.25 -23.37
CA GLU A 605 29.24 -0.44 -22.45
C GLU A 605 29.44 0.99 -22.96
N SER A 606 29.33 1.98 -22.06
CA SER A 606 29.36 3.41 -22.41
C SER A 606 30.67 3.87 -23.06
N TYR A 607 31.78 3.18 -22.78
CA TYR A 607 33.08 3.47 -23.36
C TYR A 607 33.22 2.98 -24.82
N CYS A 608 32.36 2.09 -25.29
CA CYS A 608 32.42 1.54 -26.64
C CYS A 608 32.05 2.61 -27.69
N GLN A 609 32.73 2.57 -28.84
CA GLN A 609 32.43 3.49 -29.96
C GLN A 609 30.98 3.39 -30.41
N GLU A 610 30.43 2.18 -30.36
CA GLU A 610 29.03 1.91 -30.67
C GLU A 610 28.04 2.71 -29.80
N PHE A 611 28.37 2.92 -28.51
CA PHE A 611 27.57 3.72 -27.59
C PHE A 611 27.69 5.20 -27.93
N LYS A 612 28.93 5.69 -28.05
CA LYS A 612 29.25 7.10 -28.36
C LYS A 612 28.64 7.57 -29.68
N ASP A 613 28.63 6.71 -30.70
CA ASP A 613 28.03 7.03 -32.00
C ASP A 613 26.52 7.23 -31.91
N ARG A 614 25.84 6.44 -31.06
CA ARG A 614 24.40 6.58 -30.80
C ARG A 614 24.11 7.76 -29.90
N GLU A 615 24.87 7.93 -28.82
CA GLU A 615 24.80 9.08 -27.92
C GLU A 615 24.86 10.40 -28.71
N LYS A 616 25.90 10.61 -29.51
CA LYS A 616 26.03 11.81 -30.36
C LYS A 616 24.88 12.01 -31.33
N ARG A 617 24.22 10.93 -31.79
CA ARG A 617 23.06 11.01 -32.70
C ARG A 617 21.81 11.47 -31.96
N PHE A 618 21.55 10.92 -30.78
CA PHE A 618 20.39 11.27 -29.97
C PHE A 618 20.56 12.64 -29.29
N GLU A 619 21.79 13.03 -28.92
CA GLU A 619 22.08 14.37 -28.39
C GLU A 619 21.75 15.47 -29.41
N LYS A 620 22.05 15.25 -30.70
CA LYS A 620 21.64 16.15 -31.80
C LYS A 620 20.13 16.25 -32.00
N ALA A 621 19.39 15.33 -31.39
CA ALA A 621 17.94 15.31 -31.36
C ALA A 621 17.37 15.83 -30.03
N GLY A 622 18.20 16.30 -29.10
CA GLY A 622 17.77 16.78 -27.79
C GLY A 622 17.57 15.68 -26.75
N LEU A 623 18.08 14.47 -27.00
CA LEU A 623 17.89 13.31 -26.13
C LEU A 623 19.22 12.83 -25.57
N ARG A 624 19.29 12.57 -24.26
CA ARG A 624 20.46 11.97 -23.60
C ARG A 624 20.31 10.46 -23.52
N VAL A 625 21.32 9.72 -23.98
CA VAL A 625 21.34 8.26 -23.85
C VAL A 625 21.77 7.87 -22.44
N LEU A 626 20.96 7.05 -21.76
CA LEU A 626 21.27 6.51 -20.44
C LEU A 626 21.79 5.07 -20.52
N LYS A 627 21.20 4.27 -21.40
CA LYS A 627 21.50 2.84 -21.51
C LYS A 627 21.26 2.34 -22.93
N ILE A 628 22.11 1.43 -23.39
CA ILE A 628 21.93 0.72 -24.66
C ILE A 628 22.03 -0.78 -24.41
N GLU A 629 21.09 -1.52 -24.94
CA GLU A 629 20.98 -2.97 -24.80
C GLU A 629 20.79 -3.63 -26.16
N LYS A 630 21.62 -4.62 -26.47
CA LYS A 630 21.44 -5.47 -27.66
C LYS A 630 20.50 -6.62 -27.33
N ILE A 631 19.54 -6.85 -28.22
CA ILE A 631 18.58 -7.93 -28.08
C ILE A 631 18.95 -9.03 -29.07
N HIS A 632 19.20 -10.23 -28.55
CA HIS A 632 19.41 -11.44 -29.31
C HIS A 632 18.22 -12.37 -29.14
N ASN A 633 17.34 -12.41 -30.13
CA ASN A 633 16.25 -13.38 -30.18
C ASN A 633 16.47 -14.32 -31.38
N PRO A 634 16.84 -15.60 -31.18
CA PRO A 634 17.14 -16.53 -32.26
C PRO A 634 15.93 -16.81 -33.17
N VAL A 635 14.70 -16.79 -32.63
CA VAL A 635 13.47 -17.04 -33.41
C VAL A 635 13.19 -15.87 -34.34
N LEU A 636 13.16 -14.64 -33.79
CA LEU A 636 12.97 -13.43 -34.60
C LEU A 636 14.13 -13.21 -35.57
N SER A 637 15.36 -13.54 -35.16
CA SER A 637 16.54 -13.49 -36.02
C SER A 637 16.43 -14.50 -37.16
N ALA A 638 16.00 -15.74 -36.91
CA ALA A 638 15.81 -16.75 -37.95
C ALA A 638 14.69 -16.35 -38.93
N ALA A 639 13.56 -15.85 -38.42
CA ALA A 639 12.47 -15.30 -39.22
C ALA A 639 12.98 -14.13 -40.09
N PHE A 640 13.76 -13.21 -39.50
CA PHE A 640 14.39 -12.12 -40.22
C PHE A 640 15.38 -12.61 -41.28
N GLN A 641 16.28 -13.55 -40.97
CA GLN A 641 17.24 -14.09 -41.94
C GLN A 641 16.53 -14.80 -43.08
N ARG A 642 15.38 -15.45 -42.84
CA ARG A 642 14.55 -16.03 -43.90
C ARG A 642 13.93 -14.96 -44.78
N ILE A 643 13.31 -13.94 -44.19
CA ILE A 643 12.77 -12.78 -44.93
C ILE A 643 13.89 -12.12 -45.73
N LYS A 644 15.03 -11.87 -45.11
CA LYS A 644 16.24 -11.30 -45.71
C LYS A 644 16.73 -12.14 -46.88
N LYS A 645 16.90 -13.46 -46.73
CA LYS A 645 17.23 -14.39 -47.83
C LYS A 645 16.18 -14.35 -48.95
N CYS A 646 14.90 -14.31 -48.59
CA CYS A 646 13.78 -14.20 -49.54
C CYS A 646 13.70 -12.85 -50.24
N VAL A 647 14.33 -11.78 -49.73
CA VAL A 647 14.32 -10.41 -50.29
C VAL A 647 15.63 -10.09 -51.02
N GLU A 648 16.76 -10.60 -50.53
CA GLU A 648 18.05 -10.56 -51.22
C GLU A 648 18.01 -11.38 -52.51
N GLY A 649 17.27 -12.49 -52.50
CA GLY A 649 16.89 -13.21 -53.71
C GLY A 649 15.84 -12.48 -54.55
N LYS A 650 15.66 -11.15 -54.42
CA LYS A 650 14.66 -10.38 -55.17
C LYS A 650 15.11 -9.06 -55.79
N THR A 651 16.21 -8.49 -55.33
CA THR A 651 16.47 -7.06 -55.58
C THR A 651 17.84 -6.83 -56.24
N ILE A 652 17.83 -6.10 -57.35
CA ILE A 652 18.98 -5.79 -58.21
C ILE A 652 19.48 -4.37 -57.89
N GLY A 653 20.20 -4.13 -56.79
CA GLY A 653 20.71 -2.77 -56.51
C GLY A 653 21.35 -2.55 -55.15
N LYS A 654 22.12 -1.45 -55.02
CA LYS A 654 22.91 -1.08 -53.83
C LYS A 654 21.97 -0.82 -52.65
N GLN A 655 21.93 -1.78 -51.73
CA GLN A 655 21.04 -1.82 -50.58
C GLN A 655 21.37 -0.70 -49.59
N ILE A 656 20.44 0.24 -49.39
CA ILE A 656 20.54 1.25 -48.32
C ILE A 656 19.79 0.68 -47.12
N CYS A 657 20.52 0.26 -46.09
CA CYS A 657 19.93 -0.12 -44.82
C CYS A 657 19.56 1.17 -44.07
N HIS A 658 18.26 1.40 -43.84
CA HIS A 658 17.81 2.53 -43.04
C HIS A 658 17.64 2.09 -41.58
N ARG A 659 18.06 2.94 -40.65
CA ARG A 659 17.78 2.75 -39.23
C ARG A 659 16.45 3.40 -38.90
N LEU A 660 15.60 2.63 -38.24
CA LEU A 660 14.25 3.01 -37.85
C LEU A 660 14.13 2.96 -36.33
N TYR A 661 13.27 3.82 -35.80
CA TYR A 661 13.07 3.99 -34.36
C TYR A 661 11.60 3.84 -34.01
N GLN A 662 11.30 3.16 -32.90
CA GLN A 662 9.95 3.17 -32.33
C GLN A 662 10.03 3.38 -30.83
N ARG A 663 9.31 4.38 -30.32
CA ARG A 663 9.12 4.58 -28.89
C ARG A 663 8.15 3.53 -28.38
N VAL A 664 8.53 2.78 -27.34
CA VAL A 664 7.71 1.71 -26.76
C VAL A 664 7.54 1.97 -25.27
N PRO A 665 6.31 1.96 -24.73
CA PRO A 665 6.09 2.01 -23.28
C PRO A 665 6.83 0.88 -22.55
N ALA A 666 7.43 1.16 -21.40
CA ALA A 666 8.28 0.20 -20.66
C ALA A 666 7.59 -1.16 -20.41
N GLN A 667 6.28 -1.15 -20.12
CA GLN A 667 5.46 -2.35 -19.91
C GLN A 667 5.40 -3.29 -21.14
N PHE A 668 5.63 -2.77 -22.36
CA PHE A 668 5.60 -3.55 -23.60
C PHE A 668 6.99 -3.94 -24.11
N CYS A 669 8.08 -3.46 -23.49
CA CYS A 669 9.44 -3.75 -23.94
C CYS A 669 9.73 -5.26 -23.96
N SER A 670 9.30 -6.01 -22.93
CA SER A 670 9.47 -7.47 -22.92
C SER A 670 8.68 -8.15 -24.04
N LEU A 671 7.47 -7.67 -24.34
CA LEU A 671 6.65 -8.21 -25.42
C LEU A 671 7.32 -8.01 -26.79
N VAL A 672 7.90 -6.83 -27.04
CA VAL A 672 8.66 -6.56 -28.28
C VAL A 672 9.87 -7.49 -28.39
N CYS A 673 10.62 -7.69 -27.32
CA CYS A 673 11.78 -8.60 -27.32
C CYS A 673 11.40 -10.06 -27.62
N ARG A 674 10.20 -10.49 -27.22
CA ARG A 674 9.71 -11.86 -27.37
C ARG A 674 9.05 -12.13 -28.71
N ALA A 675 8.11 -11.26 -29.08
CA ALA A 675 7.16 -11.50 -30.17
C ALA A 675 7.31 -10.50 -31.34
N GLY A 676 8.24 -9.55 -31.25
CA GLY A 676 8.45 -8.51 -32.26
C GLY A 676 7.49 -7.34 -32.11
N PHE A 677 7.54 -6.39 -33.05
CA PHE A 677 6.72 -5.17 -33.02
C PHE A 677 5.26 -5.47 -33.34
N GLN A 678 4.34 -4.78 -32.65
CA GLN A 678 2.92 -4.78 -32.96
C GLN A 678 2.38 -3.35 -32.96
N ARG A 679 1.36 -3.13 -33.81
CA ARG A 679 0.67 -1.84 -33.93
C ARG A 679 0.09 -1.35 -32.60
N THR A 680 -0.34 -2.28 -31.73
CA THR A 680 -0.96 -1.96 -30.44
C THR A 680 0.02 -1.44 -29.40
N TYR A 681 1.33 -1.67 -29.56
CA TYR A 681 2.33 -1.27 -28.56
C TYR A 681 2.69 0.22 -28.64
N SER A 682 2.62 0.82 -29.83
CA SER A 682 2.94 2.22 -30.06
C SER A 682 2.13 2.78 -31.25
N PRO A 683 0.82 3.02 -31.05
CA PRO A 683 -0.04 3.56 -32.10
C PRO A 683 0.34 5.03 -32.38
N PRO A 684 0.41 5.45 -33.67
CA PRO A 684 0.69 6.83 -34.01
C PRO A 684 -0.51 7.73 -33.64
N PRO A 685 -0.29 9.04 -33.41
CA PRO A 685 -1.38 10.01 -33.20
C PRO A 685 -2.27 10.19 -34.44
N GLU A 686 -1.66 10.11 -35.63
CA GLU A 686 -2.35 10.26 -36.92
C GLU A 686 -1.99 9.10 -37.86
N GLN A 687 -2.99 8.34 -38.31
CA GLN A 687 -2.80 7.20 -39.21
C GLN A 687 -2.74 7.62 -40.68
N LYS A 688 -1.86 8.58 -41.02
CA LYS A 688 -1.74 9.19 -42.36
C LYS A 688 -1.52 8.19 -43.50
N TYR A 689 -1.01 7.01 -43.17
CA TYR A 689 -0.50 6.02 -44.12
C TYR A 689 -1.14 4.63 -43.95
N GLY A 690 -2.36 4.54 -43.38
CA GLY A 690 -3.15 3.31 -43.33
C GLY A 690 -2.89 2.37 -42.13
N ALA A 691 -3.51 1.20 -42.15
CA ALA A 691 -3.42 0.20 -41.07
C ALA A 691 -2.05 -0.50 -41.08
N GLY A 692 -1.14 -0.09 -40.19
CA GLY A 692 0.23 -0.60 -40.17
C GLY A 692 1.02 -0.36 -38.87
N ILE A 693 2.25 -0.89 -38.81
CA ILE A 693 3.23 -0.58 -37.75
C ILE A 693 4.04 0.64 -38.18
N TYR A 694 4.20 1.60 -37.27
CA TYR A 694 4.82 2.88 -37.56
C TYR A 694 6.22 2.99 -36.97
N PHE A 695 7.15 3.46 -37.78
CA PHE A 695 8.51 3.76 -37.34
C PHE A 695 8.92 5.19 -37.70
N ILE A 696 9.78 5.74 -36.87
CA ILE A 696 10.38 7.07 -36.98
C ILE A 696 11.75 6.94 -37.65
N ARG A 697 12.00 7.76 -38.67
CA ARG A 697 13.31 7.80 -39.36
C ARG A 697 14.29 8.75 -38.68
N ASN A 698 13.80 9.91 -38.24
CA ASN A 698 14.62 10.94 -37.62
C ASN A 698 14.40 10.95 -36.10
N PRO A 699 15.43 10.68 -35.27
CA PRO A 699 15.31 10.71 -33.82
C PRO A 699 14.71 12.00 -33.24
N ARG A 700 14.80 13.14 -33.92
CA ARG A 700 14.16 14.40 -33.50
C ARG A 700 12.65 14.29 -33.30
N ASN A 701 12.01 13.42 -34.08
CA ASN A 701 10.55 13.28 -34.06
C ASN A 701 10.08 12.33 -32.96
N LEU A 702 11.00 11.73 -32.19
CA LEU A 702 10.65 11.02 -30.96
C LEU A 702 10.04 11.96 -29.89
N MET A 703 10.21 13.28 -30.07
CA MET A 703 9.73 14.33 -29.16
C MET A 703 8.55 15.15 -29.72
N GLU A 704 8.10 14.96 -30.97
CA GLU A 704 7.05 15.82 -31.56
C GLU A 704 5.65 15.62 -30.93
N ASP A 705 5.40 14.45 -30.32
CA ASP A 705 4.12 14.08 -29.70
C ASP A 705 3.92 14.63 -28.26
N THR A 706 4.87 15.37 -27.68
CA THR A 706 4.84 15.79 -26.26
C THR A 706 4.36 17.22 -26.02
N LYS A 707 3.68 17.86 -26.99
CA LYS A 707 3.07 19.19 -26.78
C LYS A 707 1.93 19.20 -25.74
N GLU A 708 1.41 18.05 -25.35
CA GLU A 708 0.49 17.93 -24.22
C GLU A 708 1.21 17.28 -23.03
N LYS A 709 1.45 18.08 -21.97
CA LYS A 709 2.12 17.76 -20.69
C LYS A 709 3.62 18.03 -20.65
N CYS A 710 3.99 19.30 -20.74
CA CYS A 710 5.19 19.81 -20.06
C CYS A 710 4.91 19.83 -18.55
N GLU A 711 5.40 18.82 -17.83
CA GLU A 711 5.91 18.93 -16.44
C GLU A 711 6.55 17.58 -16.05
N MET A 712 7.87 17.59 -15.87
CA MET A 712 8.79 16.52 -15.42
C MET A 712 9.49 15.68 -16.50
N ASP A 713 10.79 15.47 -16.27
CA ASP A 713 11.72 14.69 -17.08
C ASP A 713 11.31 13.20 -17.16
N HIS A 714 11.08 12.68 -18.36
CA HIS A 714 10.56 11.32 -18.55
C HIS A 714 11.56 10.39 -19.25
N LEU A 715 11.78 9.22 -18.65
CA LEU A 715 12.48 8.10 -19.29
C LEU A 715 11.66 7.54 -20.44
N ILE A 716 12.28 7.38 -21.62
CA ILE A 716 11.64 6.75 -22.77
C ILE A 716 12.46 5.55 -23.26
N CYS A 717 11.77 4.45 -23.57
CA CYS A 717 12.39 3.31 -24.23
C CYS A 717 12.19 3.43 -25.75
N VAL A 718 13.28 3.34 -26.50
CA VAL A 718 13.30 3.42 -27.96
C VAL A 718 13.94 2.16 -28.51
N PHE A 719 13.25 1.46 -29.40
CA PHE A 719 13.82 0.34 -30.13
C PHE A 719 14.34 0.85 -31.47
N GLU A 720 15.62 0.55 -31.75
CA GLU A 720 16.25 0.69 -33.07
C GLU A 720 16.06 -0.62 -33.84
N ALA A 721 15.59 -0.52 -35.08
CA ALA A 721 15.42 -1.61 -36.03
C ALA A 721 16.11 -1.28 -37.36
N GLU A 722 16.50 -2.32 -38.10
CA GLU A 722 17.12 -2.21 -39.42
C GLU A 722 16.11 -2.52 -40.52
N ASP A 723 15.97 -1.62 -41.48
CA ASP A 723 15.15 -1.80 -42.67
C ASP A 723 15.99 -2.23 -43.88
N ILE A 724 15.46 -3.16 -44.67
CA ILE A 724 16.04 -3.61 -45.94
C ILE A 724 15.21 -3.01 -47.07
N LYS A 725 15.65 -1.87 -47.61
CA LYS A 725 14.97 -1.21 -48.71
C LYS A 725 15.44 -1.71 -50.09
N ALA A 726 14.51 -1.81 -51.03
CA ALA A 726 14.78 -1.77 -52.47
C ALA A 726 15.09 -0.32 -52.94
N PRO A 727 15.78 -0.10 -54.07
CA PRO A 727 16.53 1.13 -54.33
C PRO A 727 15.77 2.46 -54.54
N ASP A 728 14.43 2.53 -54.59
CA ASP A 728 13.73 3.70 -55.15
C ASP A 728 12.71 4.38 -54.23
N PHE A 729 13.14 4.97 -53.11
CA PHE A 729 12.26 5.81 -52.28
C PHE A 729 12.99 7.05 -51.76
N ASP A 730 12.50 8.22 -52.15
CA ASP A 730 13.07 9.55 -51.92
C ASP A 730 13.13 9.97 -50.43
N ASN A 731 13.99 10.95 -50.16
CA ASN A 731 14.68 11.26 -48.89
C ASN A 731 13.98 12.29 -47.98
N SER A 732 12.67 12.53 -48.10
CA SER A 732 12.04 13.71 -47.46
C SER A 732 11.02 13.46 -46.34
N GLN A 733 10.77 12.21 -45.90
CA GLN A 733 9.68 11.92 -44.94
C GLN A 733 10.13 11.48 -43.54
N THR A 734 9.39 11.96 -42.52
CA THR A 734 9.66 11.85 -41.07
C THR A 734 9.23 10.52 -40.42
N SER A 735 8.23 9.84 -40.99
CA SER A 735 7.65 8.58 -40.48
C SER A 735 7.25 7.64 -41.63
N VAL A 736 7.30 6.32 -41.43
CA VAL A 736 6.88 5.31 -42.42
C VAL A 736 5.87 4.35 -41.78
N SER A 737 4.79 4.02 -42.49
CA SER A 737 3.83 2.97 -42.12
C SER A 737 4.08 1.72 -42.95
N TYR A 738 4.11 0.57 -42.28
CA TYR A 738 4.14 -0.73 -42.93
C TYR A 738 2.78 -1.39 -42.76
N HIS A 739 2.04 -1.58 -43.85
CA HIS A 739 0.73 -2.25 -43.82
C HIS A 739 0.82 -3.65 -43.17
N ASP A 740 -0.30 -4.16 -42.65
CA ASP A 740 -0.51 -5.48 -42.02
C ASP A 740 -0.05 -6.70 -42.85
N VAL A 741 1.24 -6.79 -43.18
CA VAL A 741 1.86 -7.83 -44.03
C VAL A 741 2.20 -9.10 -43.24
N PHE A 742 1.93 -9.13 -41.94
CA PHE A 742 2.13 -10.35 -41.14
C PHE A 742 0.93 -11.30 -41.11
N ASN A 743 -0.19 -10.97 -41.77
CA ASN A 743 -1.41 -11.77 -41.66
C ASN A 743 -1.87 -12.53 -42.91
N MET A 744 -1.17 -12.56 -44.05
CA MET A 744 -1.26 -13.61 -45.10
C MET A 744 -0.44 -13.23 -46.37
N ALA A 745 0.19 -14.25 -46.97
CA ALA A 745 0.70 -14.36 -48.35
C ALA A 745 2.18 -13.97 -48.68
N PHE A 746 2.98 -15.01 -48.98
CA PHE A 746 4.25 -15.02 -49.71
C PHE A 746 4.07 -14.68 -51.22
N TYR A 747 5.06 -14.12 -51.94
CA TYR A 747 5.44 -14.48 -53.35
C TYR A 747 6.66 -13.67 -53.93
N GLU A 748 7.69 -14.41 -54.40
CA GLU A 748 8.74 -14.30 -55.49
C GLU A 748 9.59 -13.08 -56.02
N ARG A 749 10.87 -13.43 -56.40
CA ARG A 749 11.87 -13.06 -57.48
C ARG A 749 12.78 -11.78 -57.60
N PHE A 750 13.95 -11.90 -58.33
CA PHE A 750 15.46 -11.86 -58.08
C PHE A 750 16.41 -10.74 -58.76
N TYR A 751 17.66 -10.56 -58.23
CA TYR A 751 19.09 -10.41 -58.77
C TYR A 751 19.84 -9.23 -59.53
N GLU A 752 20.84 -8.57 -58.90
CA GLU A 752 22.21 -8.07 -59.37
C GLU A 752 22.57 -6.87 -60.35
N ASN A 753 23.28 -5.86 -59.80
CA ASN A 753 24.38 -5.00 -60.33
C ASN A 753 24.24 -4.05 -61.57
N LYS A 754 24.29 -2.71 -61.36
CA LYS A 754 25.23 -1.69 -61.95
C LYS A 754 24.87 -0.22 -61.56
N ALA A 755 25.71 0.74 -61.96
CA ALA A 755 26.01 2.04 -61.33
C ALA A 755 25.17 3.30 -61.70
N ARG A 756 25.34 4.38 -60.89
CA ARG A 756 25.26 5.88 -61.13
C ARG A 756 23.90 6.63 -61.34
N VAL A 757 23.65 7.60 -60.42
CA VAL A 757 23.32 9.07 -60.57
C VAL A 757 22.00 9.60 -61.26
N LEU A 758 21.21 10.34 -60.45
CA LEU A 758 20.34 11.56 -60.64
C LEU A 758 18.96 11.59 -61.39
N VAL A 759 17.99 12.24 -60.69
CA VAL A 759 16.85 13.13 -61.07
C VAL A 759 15.43 12.57 -61.33
N ALA A 760 14.52 13.04 -60.44
CA ALA A 760 13.10 13.44 -60.53
C ALA A 760 12.04 12.60 -61.30
N GLY A 761 10.91 12.39 -60.62
CA GLY A 761 9.65 12.00 -61.24
C GLY A 761 8.64 11.50 -60.21
N SER A 762 7.55 12.25 -60.03
CA SER A 762 6.38 11.86 -59.27
C SER A 762 5.69 10.65 -59.88
N GLU A 763 5.43 9.59 -59.11
CA GLU A 763 4.23 8.75 -59.20
C GLU A 763 4.21 7.67 -58.10
N ILE A 764 3.00 7.20 -57.80
CA ILE A 764 2.58 6.27 -56.74
C ILE A 764 3.12 4.85 -57.01
N ILE A 765 3.49 4.05 -55.97
CA ILE A 765 3.30 2.57 -55.83
C ILE A 765 3.92 1.98 -54.53
N ARG A 766 3.36 0.82 -54.10
CA ARG A 766 3.50 -0.03 -52.88
C ARG A 766 4.87 -0.74 -52.68
N GLY A 767 5.20 -1.10 -51.42
CA GLY A 767 6.22 -2.13 -51.08
C GLY A 767 6.31 -2.51 -49.57
N PRO A 768 6.68 -3.77 -49.19
CA PRO A 768 6.91 -4.20 -47.80
C PRO A 768 8.42 -4.32 -47.46
N HIS A 769 8.76 -4.67 -46.20
CA HIS A 769 10.04 -5.19 -45.63
C HIS A 769 10.55 -4.37 -44.42
N THR A 770 10.76 -5.02 -43.27
CA THR A 770 11.56 -4.54 -42.11
C THR A 770 12.15 -5.74 -41.39
N GLY A 771 13.36 -5.61 -40.85
CA GLY A 771 14.12 -6.69 -40.23
C GLY A 771 14.39 -6.55 -38.74
N PHE A 772 14.48 -7.66 -38.01
CA PHE A 772 14.77 -7.64 -36.57
C PHE A 772 16.27 -7.82 -36.27
N ARG A 773 16.95 -6.69 -36.09
CA ARG A 773 18.12 -6.54 -35.21
C ARG A 773 17.77 -5.46 -34.19
N GLY A 774 17.25 -5.88 -33.05
CA GLY A 774 16.75 -4.96 -32.04
C GLY A 774 17.86 -4.45 -31.13
N ILE A 775 18.00 -3.12 -31.04
CA ILE A 775 18.74 -2.47 -29.96
C ILE A 775 17.73 -1.64 -29.19
N MET A 776 17.62 -1.90 -27.89
CA MET A 776 16.81 -1.07 -27.01
C MET A 776 17.69 0.03 -26.42
N ILE A 777 17.21 1.26 -26.51
CA ILE A 777 17.91 2.47 -26.09
C ILE A 777 17.02 3.17 -25.07
N LEU A 778 17.54 3.39 -23.87
CA LEU A 778 16.89 4.18 -22.84
C LEU A 778 17.39 5.62 -22.94
N LEU A 779 16.47 6.56 -23.09
CA LEU A 779 16.76 7.98 -23.28
C LEU A 779 16.10 8.84 -22.19
N TYR A 780 16.68 10.00 -21.96
CA TYR A 780 16.16 11.10 -21.14
C TYR A 780 15.96 12.33 -22.05
N GLY A 781 14.82 12.99 -21.93
CA GLY A 781 14.45 14.17 -22.71
C GLY A 781 14.78 15.47 -22.01
#